data_AF-A0A8K1FYG1-F1
#
_entry.id   AF-A0A8K1FYG1-F1
#
_cell.length_a   1.000
_cell.length_b   1.000
_cell.length_c   1.000
_cell.angle_alpha   90.00
_cell.angle_beta   90.00
_cell.angle_gamma   90.00
#
_symmetry.space_group_name_H-M   'P 1'
#
loop_
_entity.id
_entity.type
_entity.pdbx_description
1 polymer ?
#
loop_
_entity_poly.entity_id
_entity_poly.type
_entity_poly.pdbx_seq_one_letter_code
_entity_poly.pdbx_strand_id
1 'polypeptide(L)'
;MASTDGGAADGPRPDGRGQFLRQGEIFWDNANCTTKCRCLDFNNEILCQDMACGPFEACETKNKFFQCVPVESSTCVVFGDPHYHTFDGFLFHFQGSCSYLLARQCWPGSQLPYFNVEAKNENRGGSSVSWLRDIFVEVYSHKIVLPKGGFGKAKVDDLVVSLPISLELGAIKVYQSGLSTALETDFGLLVTYDGQHYASVSVPGSYINATCGLCGNYNKDPEDDVLRSDGRMATSVPDLGESWQVPHPERRCSTGCLENCSLCDPATEALYFSPEYCGFINKSGGPLWECGSVVDPTAFIHSCVYDLCSAKDNGTGLCQAIQAYATVCQALGISVGEWRSQTGCAAAVQCPELSQYSVCATSCPATCSDLTAPLSCTSPCTESCECPEGHVLSADRCVPVQGCGCDVNGRYYPVGESFWASPDCSVQCHCQAGGEARCFNTTCPEGEICTIENGYKGCYPKRETVCLVGQDQVLQTFDGITFPYPLEQSYTLLKTCPERPDFIEVDINQKKVGSAPNGPRVVRVQAAGQEVKIGGTRLSDIKVNGNDVELPYFHPSGRLEIYRTDNSTVMESEGLLAISYYDSGLLEIRLSTSYFNCTGGLCGLFNDNATDEFCLPKGKFTDNLELFLESWTTFDEICNGECGDLLMACNNDSELLKSYRSRSSCGIINDPTNSSFLECHSVVNVSAYYRTCLFRLCQSGGNVSELCDSVARYATACKNADVDIGQWRSHSFC
;
A
#
# COMPACT_ATOMS: atom_id res chain seq x y z
N MET A 1 65.17 9.55 13.36
CA MET A 1 64.81 10.14 12.06
C MET A 1 64.15 9.03 11.24
N ALA A 2 62.84 8.88 11.42
CA ALA A 2 62.01 7.92 10.68
C ALA A 2 61.18 8.74 9.69
N SER A 3 61.33 8.44 8.40
CA SER A 3 60.53 9.02 7.32
C SER A 3 59.30 8.14 7.14
N THR A 4 58.13 8.75 7.28
CA THR A 4 56.82 8.16 7.04
C THR A 4 56.56 8.07 5.54
N ASP A 5 56.34 6.84 5.03
CA ASP A 5 55.77 6.59 3.71
C ASP A 5 54.26 6.83 3.76
N GLY A 6 53.76 7.68 2.88
CA GLY A 6 52.34 7.95 2.71
C GLY A 6 51.69 6.84 1.88
N GLY A 7 50.73 6.14 2.47
CA GLY A 7 49.83 5.26 1.74
C GLY A 7 48.90 6.08 0.85
N ALA A 8 49.09 5.98 -0.46
CA ALA A 8 48.14 6.47 -1.44
C ALA A 8 46.86 5.61 -1.37
N ALA A 9 45.70 6.28 -1.29
CA ALA A 9 44.39 5.65 -1.44
C ALA A 9 44.31 5.01 -2.84
N ASP A 10 44.01 3.71 -2.88
CA ASP A 10 43.82 2.94 -4.11
C ASP A 10 42.50 3.40 -4.75
N GLY A 11 42.58 4.12 -5.87
CA GLY A 11 41.41 4.48 -6.67
C GLY A 11 40.90 3.28 -7.48
N PRO A 12 39.63 3.28 -7.91
CA PRO A 12 39.08 2.19 -8.71
C PRO A 12 39.88 2.00 -10.00
N ARG A 13 40.16 0.74 -10.37
CA ARG A 13 40.82 0.37 -11.64
C ARG A 13 39.75 0.02 -12.69
N PRO A 14 39.96 0.38 -13.97
CA PRO A 14 38.99 0.06 -15.03
C PRO A 14 38.86 -1.44 -15.27
N ASP A 15 37.67 -1.89 -15.68
CA ASP A 15 37.44 -3.25 -16.22
C ASP A 15 38.36 -3.52 -17.44
N GLY A 16 38.52 -4.79 -17.83
CA GLY A 16 39.28 -5.24 -19.00
C GLY A 16 38.93 -4.55 -20.32
N ARG A 17 37.82 -3.79 -20.40
CA ARG A 17 37.42 -2.95 -21.54
C ARG A 17 37.67 -1.44 -21.37
N GLY A 18 38.28 -1.00 -20.27
CA GLY A 18 38.62 0.40 -20.04
C GLY A 18 37.42 1.30 -19.76
N GLN A 19 36.37 0.77 -19.11
CA GLN A 19 35.19 1.53 -18.66
C GLN A 19 34.99 1.28 -17.16
N PHE A 20 34.56 2.32 -16.45
CA PHE A 20 34.17 2.21 -15.05
C PHE A 20 32.70 1.78 -14.97
N LEU A 21 32.45 0.71 -14.22
CA LEU A 21 31.11 0.21 -13.91
C LEU A 21 30.80 0.58 -12.47
N ARG A 22 29.57 1.00 -12.22
CA ARG A 22 29.13 1.37 -10.87
C ARG A 22 28.64 0.17 -10.08
N GLN A 23 28.60 0.31 -8.76
CA GLN A 23 27.95 -0.68 -7.91
C GLN A 23 26.51 -0.95 -8.39
N GLY A 24 26.18 -2.22 -8.53
CA GLY A 24 24.87 -2.66 -8.97
C GLY A 24 24.62 -2.58 -10.47
N GLU A 25 25.53 -1.97 -11.24
CA GLU A 25 25.31 -1.77 -12.67
C GLU A 25 25.17 -3.10 -13.41
N ILE A 26 24.07 -3.24 -14.14
CA ILE A 26 23.75 -4.40 -14.96
C ILE A 26 24.13 -4.11 -16.41
N PHE A 27 24.81 -5.06 -17.01
CA PHE A 27 25.18 -5.02 -18.42
C PHE A 27 25.28 -6.44 -18.98
N TRP A 28 25.31 -6.53 -20.30
CA TRP A 28 25.55 -7.76 -21.02
C TRP A 28 26.91 -7.70 -21.71
N ASP A 29 27.68 -8.78 -21.58
CA ASP A 29 29.08 -8.80 -22.02
C ASP A 29 29.25 -8.96 -23.54
N ASN A 30 28.22 -9.51 -24.21
CA ASN A 30 28.27 -9.83 -25.64
C ASN A 30 27.10 -9.24 -26.44
N ALA A 31 27.32 -9.10 -27.75
CA ALA A 31 26.39 -8.46 -28.68
C ALA A 31 25.06 -9.21 -28.89
N ASN A 32 24.97 -10.45 -28.41
CA ASN A 32 23.75 -11.25 -28.45
C ASN A 32 23.03 -11.24 -27.09
N CYS A 33 23.52 -10.45 -26.12
CA CYS A 33 23.02 -10.38 -24.75
C CYS A 33 22.78 -11.75 -24.11
N THR A 34 23.71 -12.69 -24.26
CA THR A 34 23.58 -14.06 -23.69
C THR A 34 24.18 -14.22 -22.30
N THR A 35 25.00 -13.26 -21.87
CA THR A 35 25.66 -13.27 -20.56
C THR A 35 25.35 -11.97 -19.83
N LYS A 36 24.49 -12.04 -18.82
CA LYS A 36 24.11 -10.91 -17.96
C LYS A 36 25.10 -10.82 -16.80
N CYS A 37 25.67 -9.65 -16.61
CA CYS A 37 26.63 -9.36 -15.56
C CYS A 37 26.10 -8.25 -14.64
N ARG A 38 26.44 -8.32 -13.35
CA ARG A 38 26.22 -7.27 -12.36
C ARG A 38 27.53 -6.97 -11.65
N CYS A 39 27.88 -5.69 -11.57
CA CYS A 39 29.01 -5.23 -10.78
C CYS A 39 28.63 -5.20 -9.29
N LEU A 40 29.35 -5.94 -8.44
CA LEU A 40 29.05 -6.00 -6.99
C LEU A 40 29.78 -4.94 -6.17
N ASP A 41 30.83 -4.34 -6.75
CA ASP A 41 31.72 -3.29 -6.18
C ASP A 41 32.49 -3.68 -4.90
N PHE A 42 32.12 -4.77 -4.22
CA PHE A 42 32.97 -5.39 -3.21
C PHE A 42 34.09 -6.18 -3.90
N ASN A 43 35.35 -5.82 -3.62
CA ASN A 43 36.56 -6.44 -4.20
C ASN A 43 36.73 -6.34 -5.72
N ASN A 44 36.02 -5.43 -6.41
CA ASN A 44 35.96 -5.37 -7.89
C ASN A 44 35.44 -6.67 -8.54
N GLU A 45 34.50 -7.37 -7.87
CA GLU A 45 33.90 -8.59 -8.42
C GLU A 45 32.73 -8.27 -9.37
N ILE A 46 32.76 -8.91 -10.54
CA ILE A 46 31.65 -8.91 -11.50
C ILE A 46 31.05 -10.31 -11.47
N LEU A 47 29.76 -10.40 -11.14
CA LEU A 47 29.02 -11.64 -11.19
C LEU A 47 28.29 -11.74 -12.52
N CYS A 48 28.61 -12.77 -13.31
CA CYS A 48 27.96 -13.03 -14.60
C CYS A 48 27.22 -14.37 -14.58
N GLN A 49 26.08 -14.41 -15.27
CA GLN A 49 25.28 -15.61 -15.47
C GLN A 49 24.76 -15.66 -16.91
N ASP A 50 24.56 -16.87 -17.42
CA ASP A 50 23.96 -17.08 -18.73
C ASP A 50 22.47 -16.70 -18.65
N MET A 51 22.10 -15.65 -19.38
CA MET A 51 20.74 -15.10 -19.40
C MET A 51 20.56 -14.26 -20.66
N ALA A 52 19.65 -14.70 -21.53
CA ALA A 52 19.28 -14.00 -22.75
C ALA A 52 18.23 -12.92 -22.49
N CYS A 53 18.12 -11.93 -23.39
CA CYS A 53 16.96 -11.02 -23.39
C CYS A 53 15.65 -11.80 -23.52
N GLY A 54 14.61 -11.30 -22.87
CA GLY A 54 13.26 -11.83 -22.99
C GLY A 54 12.66 -11.63 -24.39
N PRO A 55 11.51 -12.26 -24.68
CA PRO A 55 10.85 -12.15 -25.99
C PRO A 55 10.33 -10.74 -26.32
N PHE A 56 10.24 -9.85 -25.33
CA PHE A 56 9.82 -8.45 -25.47
C PHE A 56 10.96 -7.45 -25.27
N GLU A 57 12.20 -7.92 -25.35
CA GLU A 57 13.40 -7.11 -25.17
C GLU A 57 14.31 -7.20 -26.39
N ALA A 58 14.98 -6.09 -26.72
CA ALA A 58 16.02 -6.04 -27.73
C ALA A 58 17.39 -5.87 -27.06
N CYS A 59 18.41 -6.52 -27.62
CA CYS A 59 19.80 -6.32 -27.19
C CYS A 59 20.37 -5.07 -27.88
N GLU A 60 20.54 -4.00 -27.11
CA GLU A 60 21.04 -2.72 -27.60
C GLU A 60 22.44 -2.43 -27.07
N THR A 61 23.22 -1.64 -27.82
CA THR A 61 24.53 -1.18 -27.36
C THR A 61 24.41 -0.12 -26.27
N LYS A 62 25.10 -0.30 -25.16
CA LYS A 62 25.23 0.68 -24.08
C LYS A 62 26.70 0.95 -23.79
N ASN A 63 27.21 2.09 -24.26
CA ASN A 63 28.63 2.43 -24.17
C ASN A 63 29.51 1.32 -24.77
N LYS A 64 30.39 0.67 -23.97
CA LYS A 64 31.22 -0.47 -24.42
C LYS A 64 30.63 -1.85 -24.12
N PHE A 65 29.40 -1.89 -23.61
CA PHE A 65 28.65 -3.10 -23.26
C PHE A 65 27.30 -3.13 -23.98
N PHE A 66 26.44 -4.06 -23.60
CA PHE A 66 25.11 -4.24 -24.14
C PHE A 66 24.07 -4.23 -23.02
N GLN A 67 22.81 -3.96 -23.36
CA GLN A 67 21.69 -4.01 -22.43
C GLN A 67 20.45 -4.56 -23.12
N CYS A 68 19.71 -5.43 -22.44
CA CYS A 68 18.34 -5.75 -22.84
C CYS A 68 17.45 -4.57 -22.49
N VAL A 69 16.81 -3.98 -23.50
CA VAL A 69 15.84 -2.89 -23.34
C VAL A 69 14.47 -3.34 -23.81
N PRO A 70 13.38 -2.92 -23.16
CA PRO A 70 12.02 -3.21 -23.64
C PRO A 70 11.84 -2.70 -25.07
N VAL A 71 11.28 -3.54 -25.95
CA VAL A 71 10.92 -3.13 -27.33
C VAL A 71 9.69 -2.22 -27.33
N GLU A 72 8.80 -2.45 -26.37
CA GLU A 72 7.63 -1.62 -26.12
C GLU A 72 7.37 -1.50 -24.61
N SER A 73 6.72 -0.41 -24.23
CA SER A 73 6.20 -0.14 -22.89
C SER A 73 4.87 0.59 -23.02
N SER A 74 4.01 0.46 -22.02
CA SER A 74 2.81 1.30 -21.92
C SER A 74 2.78 2.05 -20.60
N THR A 75 2.16 3.22 -20.60
CA THR A 75 2.10 4.13 -19.46
C THR A 75 0.66 4.43 -19.12
N CYS A 76 0.27 4.06 -17.90
CA CYS A 76 -0.94 4.53 -17.25
C CYS A 76 -0.68 5.88 -16.57
N VAL A 77 -1.64 6.80 -16.64
CA VAL A 77 -1.53 8.13 -16.06
C VAL A 77 -2.73 8.43 -15.18
N VAL A 78 -2.46 8.96 -13.98
CA VAL A 78 -3.47 9.51 -13.09
C VAL A 78 -3.19 11.00 -12.92
N PHE A 79 -4.14 11.86 -13.26
CA PHE A 79 -3.92 13.30 -13.27
C PHE A 79 -5.16 14.12 -12.91
N GLY A 80 -4.96 15.33 -12.40
CA GLY A 80 -6.07 16.26 -12.16
C GLY A 80 -6.92 15.83 -10.96
N ASP A 81 -8.24 15.79 -11.15
CA ASP A 81 -9.18 15.74 -10.03
C ASP A 81 -9.92 14.43 -9.66
N PRO A 82 -9.43 13.18 -9.76
CA PRO A 82 -8.45 12.57 -10.63
C PRO A 82 -9.11 11.85 -11.82
N HIS A 83 -8.46 11.98 -12.97
CA HIS A 83 -8.75 11.25 -14.20
C HIS A 83 -7.73 10.13 -14.36
N TYR A 84 -8.18 8.98 -14.86
CA TYR A 84 -7.37 7.80 -15.09
C TYR A 84 -7.34 7.52 -16.58
N HIS A 85 -6.14 7.34 -17.11
CA HIS A 85 -5.90 6.90 -18.47
C HIS A 85 -5.10 5.59 -18.39
N THR A 86 -5.73 4.49 -18.77
CA THR A 86 -5.16 3.13 -18.62
C THR A 86 -4.02 2.85 -19.61
N PHE A 87 -3.39 1.68 -19.47
CA PHE A 87 -2.35 1.23 -20.40
C PHE A 87 -2.85 1.10 -21.85
N ASP A 88 -4.13 0.75 -22.05
CA ASP A 88 -4.68 0.51 -23.39
C ASP A 88 -5.48 1.71 -23.94
N GLY A 89 -5.60 2.78 -23.14
CA GLY A 89 -6.13 4.08 -23.57
C GLY A 89 -7.55 4.40 -23.10
N PHE A 90 -8.11 3.61 -22.19
CA PHE A 90 -9.41 3.87 -21.61
C PHE A 90 -9.34 5.06 -20.62
N LEU A 91 -10.21 6.06 -20.82
CA LEU A 91 -10.31 7.26 -19.97
C LEU A 91 -11.55 7.18 -19.09
N PHE A 92 -11.37 7.36 -17.78
CA PHE A 92 -12.49 7.52 -16.85
C PHE A 92 -12.16 8.50 -15.71
N HIS A 93 -13.20 8.93 -15.00
CA HIS A 93 -13.12 9.93 -13.94
C HIS A 93 -13.69 9.36 -12.65
N PHE A 94 -12.87 9.24 -11.61
CA PHE A 94 -13.27 8.57 -10.39
C PHE A 94 -12.83 9.36 -9.15
N GLN A 95 -13.84 9.84 -8.41
CA GLN A 95 -13.70 10.83 -7.33
C GLN A 95 -13.49 10.23 -5.93
N GLY A 96 -13.10 8.96 -5.87
CA GLY A 96 -12.88 8.26 -4.62
C GLY A 96 -11.70 8.86 -3.84
N SER A 97 -11.88 9.12 -2.54
CA SER A 97 -10.85 9.68 -1.65
C SER A 97 -10.15 8.62 -0.79
N CYS A 98 -10.24 7.35 -1.17
CA CYS A 98 -9.56 6.26 -0.50
C CYS A 98 -8.20 5.94 -1.14
N SER A 99 -7.61 4.82 -0.72
CA SER A 99 -6.50 4.19 -1.42
C SER A 99 -7.01 3.17 -2.41
N TYR A 100 -6.43 3.16 -3.61
CA TYR A 100 -6.83 2.31 -4.71
C TYR A 100 -5.61 1.65 -5.36
N LEU A 101 -5.80 0.42 -5.83
CA LEU A 101 -4.82 -0.29 -6.61
C LEU A 101 -4.76 0.31 -8.03
N LEU A 102 -3.63 0.92 -8.39
CA LEU A 102 -3.40 1.38 -9.76
C LEU A 102 -2.99 0.21 -10.65
N ALA A 103 -1.90 -0.46 -10.31
CA ALA A 103 -1.38 -1.57 -11.09
C ALA A 103 -0.61 -2.55 -10.20
N ARG A 104 -0.84 -3.85 -10.40
CA ARG A 104 -0.07 -4.93 -9.75
C ARG A 104 0.15 -6.06 -10.74
N GLN A 105 1.20 -6.85 -10.50
CA GLN A 105 1.37 -8.14 -11.16
C GLN A 105 0.41 -9.19 -10.58
N CYS A 106 -0.60 -9.61 -11.35
CA CYS A 106 -1.78 -10.31 -10.81
C CYS A 106 -1.85 -11.81 -11.07
N TRP A 107 -0.90 -12.41 -11.79
CA TRP A 107 -0.90 -13.84 -12.10
C TRP A 107 0.14 -14.61 -11.28
N PRO A 108 -0.27 -15.35 -10.24
CA PRO A 108 0.62 -16.20 -9.46
C PRO A 108 1.20 -17.30 -10.35
N GLY A 109 2.54 -17.36 -10.48
CA GLY A 109 3.24 -18.35 -11.29
C GLY A 109 3.95 -17.80 -12.54
N SER A 110 3.79 -16.52 -12.87
CA SER A 110 4.68 -15.87 -13.84
C SER A 110 6.10 -15.79 -13.29
N GLN A 111 7.13 -15.99 -14.12
CA GLN A 111 8.53 -15.70 -13.73
C GLN A 111 8.85 -14.19 -13.74
N LEU A 112 7.84 -13.33 -13.89
CA LEU A 112 8.00 -11.88 -13.88
C LEU A 112 8.22 -11.37 -12.45
N PRO A 113 9.07 -10.34 -12.26
CA PRO A 113 9.19 -9.64 -11.00
C PRO A 113 7.83 -9.12 -10.51
N TYR A 114 7.54 -9.33 -9.23
CA TYR A 114 6.34 -8.79 -8.59
C TYR A 114 6.49 -7.29 -8.32
N PHE A 115 5.42 -6.55 -8.56
CA PHE A 115 5.26 -5.18 -8.10
C PHE A 115 3.80 -4.88 -7.76
N ASN A 116 3.58 -3.89 -6.92
CA ASN A 116 2.27 -3.34 -6.56
C ASN A 116 2.38 -1.82 -6.44
N VAL A 117 1.54 -1.10 -7.17
CA VAL A 117 1.45 0.37 -7.14
C VAL A 117 0.04 0.78 -6.73
N GLU A 118 -0.06 1.50 -5.62
CA GLU A 118 -1.30 2.05 -5.09
C GLU A 118 -1.23 3.57 -5.06
N ALA A 119 -2.37 4.21 -5.26
CA ALA A 119 -2.52 5.64 -5.08
C ALA A 119 -3.51 5.92 -3.97
N LYS A 120 -3.14 6.89 -3.13
CA LYS A 120 -4.05 7.45 -2.15
C LYS A 120 -4.54 8.79 -2.61
N ASN A 121 -5.86 8.93 -2.64
CA ASN A 121 -6.51 10.19 -2.92
C ASN A 121 -6.94 10.87 -1.62
N GLU A 122 -7.08 12.18 -1.62
CA GLU A 122 -7.69 12.94 -0.52
C GLU A 122 -8.65 14.00 -1.05
N ASN A 123 -9.56 14.48 -0.22
CA ASN A 123 -10.57 15.47 -0.60
C ASN A 123 -9.98 16.89 -0.75
N ARG A 124 -10.32 17.61 -1.83
CA ARG A 124 -9.82 18.97 -2.11
C ARG A 124 -10.74 20.03 -1.47
N GLY A 125 -10.49 20.34 -0.19
CA GLY A 125 -11.22 21.36 0.58
C GLY A 125 -12.65 20.96 1.01
N GLY A 126 -13.43 20.35 0.12
CA GLY A 126 -14.75 19.75 0.38
C GLY A 126 -14.83 18.28 -0.07
N SER A 127 -15.96 17.60 0.13
CA SER A 127 -16.10 16.14 -0.10
C SER A 127 -16.46 15.72 -1.53
N SER A 128 -16.53 16.66 -2.47
CA SER A 128 -17.04 16.41 -3.83
C SER A 128 -15.97 16.02 -4.85
N VAL A 129 -14.70 16.37 -4.57
CA VAL A 129 -13.58 16.24 -5.51
C VAL A 129 -12.34 15.74 -4.76
N SER A 130 -11.53 14.91 -5.40
CA SER A 130 -10.30 14.36 -4.81
C SER A 130 -9.05 14.66 -5.62
N TRP A 131 -7.86 14.50 -5.04
CA TRP A 131 -6.56 14.59 -5.72
C TRP A 131 -5.58 13.57 -5.17
N LEU A 132 -4.54 13.27 -5.95
CA LEU A 132 -3.44 12.40 -5.55
C LEU A 132 -2.71 12.98 -4.33
N ARG A 133 -2.65 12.21 -3.27
CA ARG A 133 -1.90 12.53 -2.06
C ARG A 133 -0.57 11.79 -2.03
N ASP A 134 -0.60 10.47 -2.06
CA ASP A 134 0.60 9.65 -1.89
C ASP A 134 0.58 8.49 -2.89
N ILE A 135 1.75 8.11 -3.41
CA ILE A 135 1.95 6.90 -4.22
C ILE A 135 2.73 5.88 -3.39
N PHE A 136 2.22 4.64 -3.33
CA PHE A 136 2.84 3.53 -2.63
C PHE A 136 3.30 2.49 -3.64
N VAL A 137 4.55 2.07 -3.52
CA VAL A 137 5.17 1.06 -4.39
C VAL A 137 5.74 -0.03 -3.51
N GLU A 138 5.28 -1.27 -3.72
CA GLU A 138 5.87 -2.46 -3.15
C GLU A 138 6.59 -3.25 -4.25
N VAL A 139 7.91 -3.40 -4.10
CA VAL A 139 8.77 -4.09 -5.06
C VAL A 139 10.03 -4.59 -4.35
N TYR A 140 10.51 -5.79 -4.71
CA TYR A 140 11.66 -6.45 -4.07
C TYR A 140 11.62 -6.41 -2.53
N SER A 141 10.45 -6.67 -1.93
CA SER A 141 10.22 -6.65 -0.47
C SER A 141 10.43 -5.30 0.22
N HIS A 142 10.58 -4.21 -0.54
CA HIS A 142 10.58 -2.86 -0.01
C HIS A 142 9.21 -2.19 -0.17
N LYS A 143 8.82 -1.41 0.84
CA LYS A 143 7.67 -0.50 0.76
C LYS A 143 8.16 0.93 0.62
N ILE A 144 7.88 1.53 -0.53
CA ILE A 144 8.34 2.87 -0.88
C ILE A 144 7.13 3.77 -1.05
N VAL A 145 7.13 4.92 -0.36
CA VAL A 145 6.10 5.95 -0.47
C VAL A 145 6.73 7.19 -1.10
N LEU A 146 6.09 7.70 -2.16
CA LEU A 146 6.34 9.00 -2.75
C LEU A 146 5.26 9.95 -2.20
N PRO A 147 5.58 10.75 -1.16
CA PRO A 147 4.57 11.52 -0.46
C PRO A 147 4.27 12.84 -1.17
N LYS A 148 3.08 13.38 -0.91
CA LYS A 148 2.71 14.73 -1.32
C LYS A 148 3.76 15.76 -0.91
N GLY A 149 4.12 16.67 -1.82
CA GLY A 149 5.10 17.73 -1.57
C GLY A 149 6.49 17.22 -1.18
N GLY A 150 6.78 15.94 -1.39
CA GLY A 150 8.03 15.28 -1.01
C GLY A 150 9.22 15.56 -1.92
N PHE A 151 9.31 16.74 -2.56
CA PHE A 151 10.45 17.05 -3.43
C PHE A 151 11.77 16.84 -2.68
N GLY A 152 12.66 16.04 -3.26
CA GLY A 152 13.94 15.63 -2.67
C GLY A 152 13.88 14.54 -1.59
N LYS A 153 12.70 13.97 -1.26
CA LYS A 153 12.52 12.95 -0.22
C LYS A 153 11.59 11.81 -0.63
N ALA A 154 11.79 10.65 -0.04
CA ALA A 154 10.87 9.51 -0.11
C ALA A 154 10.81 8.82 1.25
N LYS A 155 9.87 7.89 1.44
CA LYS A 155 9.81 7.03 2.64
C LYS A 155 10.03 5.58 2.23
N VAL A 156 11.01 4.91 2.80
CA VAL A 156 11.41 3.51 2.49
C VAL A 156 11.37 2.71 3.77
N ASP A 157 10.55 1.66 3.81
CA ASP A 157 10.40 0.75 4.98
C ASP A 157 10.23 1.54 6.28
N ASP A 158 9.25 2.42 6.25
CA ASP A 158 8.94 3.40 7.28
C ASP A 158 9.93 4.52 7.53
N LEU A 159 11.11 4.55 6.90
CA LEU A 159 12.10 5.61 7.10
C LEU A 159 12.01 6.70 6.02
N VAL A 160 11.88 7.95 6.43
CA VAL A 160 12.03 9.11 5.54
C VAL A 160 13.50 9.28 5.19
N VAL A 161 13.80 9.34 3.90
CA VAL A 161 15.15 9.41 3.34
C VAL A 161 15.25 10.53 2.32
N SER A 162 16.45 11.10 2.20
CA SER A 162 16.78 12.10 1.19
C SER A 162 17.18 11.42 -0.12
N LEU A 163 16.78 12.01 -1.25
CA LEU A 163 17.07 11.50 -2.59
C LEU A 163 18.43 12.02 -3.11
N PRO A 164 19.11 11.27 -4.00
CA PRO A 164 18.71 9.97 -4.55
C PRO A 164 18.93 8.82 -3.57
N ILE A 165 18.25 7.70 -3.81
CA ILE A 165 18.51 6.42 -3.14
C ILE A 165 18.66 5.29 -4.15
N SER A 166 19.45 4.30 -3.77
CA SER A 166 19.65 3.06 -4.49
C SER A 166 19.53 1.89 -3.52
N LEU A 167 18.59 0.99 -3.77
CA LEU A 167 18.34 -0.21 -2.97
C LEU A 167 18.67 -1.46 -3.79
N GLU A 168 18.88 -2.59 -3.11
CA GLU A 168 19.12 -3.90 -3.75
C GLU A 168 20.22 -3.86 -4.82
N LEU A 169 21.34 -3.21 -4.50
CA LEU A 169 22.46 -3.00 -5.43
C LEU A 169 21.99 -2.41 -6.76
N GLY A 170 21.27 -1.28 -6.73
CA GLY A 170 20.84 -0.60 -7.94
C GLY A 170 19.61 -1.17 -8.63
N ALA A 171 19.01 -2.25 -8.11
CA ALA A 171 17.79 -2.82 -8.68
C ALA A 171 16.57 -1.92 -8.47
N ILE A 172 16.60 -1.04 -7.45
CA ILE A 172 15.65 0.06 -7.29
C ILE A 172 16.45 1.36 -7.19
N LYS A 173 16.05 2.37 -7.96
CA LYS A 173 16.55 3.73 -7.86
C LYS A 173 15.37 4.66 -7.64
N VAL A 174 15.50 5.57 -6.68
CA VAL A 174 14.55 6.67 -6.53
C VAL A 174 15.31 7.99 -6.59
N TYR A 175 14.89 8.88 -7.48
CA TYR A 175 15.61 10.12 -7.78
C TYR A 175 14.66 11.21 -8.24
N GLN A 176 15.12 12.46 -8.25
CA GLN A 176 14.38 13.57 -8.85
C GLN A 176 14.59 13.59 -10.35
N SER A 177 13.49 13.58 -11.10
CA SER A 177 13.43 13.64 -12.56
C SER A 177 12.47 14.76 -12.95
N GLY A 178 12.99 15.90 -13.39
CA GLY A 178 12.14 17.05 -13.70
C GLY A 178 11.55 17.70 -12.46
N LEU A 179 10.25 17.93 -12.47
CA LEU A 179 9.44 18.34 -11.32
C LEU A 179 8.86 17.14 -10.55
N SER A 180 9.24 15.91 -10.90
CA SER A 180 8.70 14.69 -10.32
C SER A 180 9.76 13.85 -9.61
N THR A 181 9.32 13.06 -8.64
CA THR A 181 10.11 11.95 -8.10
C THR A 181 9.87 10.72 -8.97
N ALA A 182 10.94 10.09 -9.43
CA ALA A 182 10.92 8.86 -10.22
C ALA A 182 11.44 7.69 -9.39
N LEU A 183 10.72 6.57 -9.44
CA LEU A 183 11.17 5.25 -8.99
C LEU A 183 11.35 4.38 -10.23
N GLU A 184 12.57 3.90 -10.44
CA GLU A 184 12.96 3.06 -11.56
C GLU A 184 13.46 1.71 -11.03
N THR A 185 13.05 0.62 -11.68
CA THR A 185 13.56 -0.73 -11.39
C THR A 185 14.41 -1.28 -12.52
N ASP A 186 15.27 -2.24 -12.21
CA ASP A 186 16.13 -2.90 -13.19
C ASP A 186 15.40 -3.79 -14.21
N PHE A 187 14.11 -4.09 -13.97
CA PHE A 187 13.23 -4.78 -14.92
C PHE A 187 12.37 -3.82 -15.74
N GLY A 188 12.51 -2.50 -15.56
CA GLY A 188 11.88 -1.49 -16.42
C GLY A 188 10.55 -0.92 -15.92
N LEU A 189 10.15 -1.17 -14.66
CA LEU A 189 9.03 -0.42 -14.06
C LEU A 189 9.52 1.00 -13.76
N LEU A 190 8.75 1.99 -14.23
CA LEU A 190 8.97 3.41 -13.93
C LEU A 190 7.70 4.01 -13.34
N VAL A 191 7.80 4.49 -12.10
CA VAL A 191 6.72 5.22 -11.42
C VAL A 191 7.17 6.65 -11.20
N THR A 192 6.40 7.63 -11.70
CA THR A 192 6.69 9.05 -11.49
C THR A 192 5.56 9.71 -10.73
N TYR A 193 5.88 10.60 -9.79
CA TYR A 193 4.89 11.40 -9.09
C TYR A 193 5.40 12.84 -8.90
N ASP A 194 4.59 13.83 -9.26
CA ASP A 194 4.91 15.25 -9.12
C ASP A 194 4.72 15.82 -7.71
N GLY A 195 4.28 14.98 -6.76
CA GLY A 195 4.00 15.41 -5.39
C GLY A 195 2.69 16.19 -5.23
N GLN A 196 1.86 16.29 -6.27
CA GLN A 196 0.68 17.14 -6.28
C GLN A 196 -0.54 16.53 -6.98
N HIS A 197 -0.49 16.35 -8.30
CA HIS A 197 -1.69 16.05 -9.09
C HIS A 197 -1.44 15.09 -10.25
N TYR A 198 -0.20 14.69 -10.53
CA TYR A 198 0.15 13.84 -11.66
C TYR A 198 1.01 12.67 -11.20
N ALA A 199 0.56 11.45 -11.48
CA ALA A 199 1.35 10.25 -11.38
C ALA A 199 1.31 9.45 -12.68
N SER A 200 2.39 8.73 -12.98
CA SER A 200 2.42 7.78 -14.10
C SER A 200 3.05 6.47 -13.66
N VAL A 201 2.57 5.38 -14.24
CA VAL A 201 3.12 4.03 -14.08
C VAL A 201 3.41 3.52 -15.47
N SER A 202 4.68 3.30 -15.80
CA SER A 202 5.12 2.72 -17.06
C SER A 202 5.63 1.30 -16.83
N VAL A 203 5.14 0.37 -17.63
CA VAL A 203 5.42 -1.07 -17.51
C VAL A 203 5.90 -1.60 -18.87
N PRO A 204 6.95 -2.45 -18.92
CA PRO A 204 7.46 -2.98 -20.17
C PRO A 204 6.55 -4.07 -20.75
N GLY A 205 6.63 -4.27 -22.07
CA GLY A 205 5.79 -5.22 -22.83
C GLY A 205 5.86 -6.68 -22.35
N SER A 206 6.87 -7.05 -21.55
CA SER A 206 6.91 -8.36 -20.88
C SER A 206 5.74 -8.60 -19.92
N TYR A 207 5.03 -7.53 -19.51
CA TYR A 207 3.85 -7.58 -18.64
C TYR A 207 2.52 -7.50 -19.40
N ILE A 208 2.52 -7.63 -20.73
CA ILE A 208 1.25 -7.70 -21.49
C ILE A 208 0.40 -8.87 -20.96
N ASN A 209 -0.89 -8.61 -20.71
CA ASN A 209 -1.85 -9.49 -20.02
C ASN A 209 -1.50 -9.84 -18.57
N ALA A 210 -0.50 -9.21 -17.97
CA ALA A 210 0.04 -9.61 -16.67
C ALA A 210 -0.43 -8.72 -15.51
N THR A 211 -0.91 -7.51 -15.83
CA THR A 211 -1.30 -6.51 -14.83
C THR A 211 -2.78 -6.61 -14.45
N CYS A 212 -3.13 -6.04 -13.31
CA CYS A 212 -4.51 -5.68 -12.97
C CYS A 212 -4.55 -4.48 -12.03
N GLY A 213 -5.71 -3.81 -11.95
CA GLY A 213 -5.93 -2.59 -11.17
C GLY A 213 -6.69 -1.55 -12.00
N LEU A 214 -6.77 -0.31 -11.50
CA LEU A 214 -7.40 0.81 -12.22
C LEU A 214 -6.69 1.20 -13.52
N CYS A 215 -5.43 0.78 -13.70
CA CYS A 215 -4.67 0.97 -14.93
C CYS A 215 -4.95 -0.09 -16.00
N GLY A 216 -5.83 -1.06 -15.74
CA GLY A 216 -6.19 -2.08 -16.72
C GLY A 216 -5.31 -3.33 -16.72
N ASN A 217 -5.54 -4.20 -17.70
CA ASN A 217 -4.88 -5.50 -17.81
C ASN A 217 -3.70 -5.53 -18.80
N TYR A 218 -3.48 -4.41 -19.52
CA TYR A 218 -2.43 -4.22 -20.52
C TYR A 218 -2.45 -5.28 -21.62
N ASN A 219 -3.61 -5.48 -22.25
CA ASN A 219 -3.81 -6.44 -23.35
C ASN A 219 -3.99 -5.77 -24.72
N LYS A 220 -3.91 -4.43 -24.77
CA LYS A 220 -4.13 -3.58 -25.95
C LYS A 220 -5.60 -3.47 -26.37
N ASP A 221 -6.55 -3.75 -25.47
CA ASP A 221 -7.99 -3.60 -25.67
C ASP A 221 -8.60 -2.65 -24.62
N PRO A 222 -8.81 -1.36 -24.93
CA PRO A 222 -9.37 -0.41 -23.96
C PRO A 222 -10.81 -0.73 -23.54
N GLU A 223 -11.55 -1.58 -24.26
CA GLU A 223 -12.96 -1.88 -23.95
C GLU A 223 -13.12 -2.79 -22.73
N ASP A 224 -12.07 -3.54 -22.34
CA ASP A 224 -12.09 -4.43 -21.17
C ASP A 224 -11.32 -3.88 -19.96
N ASP A 225 -10.83 -2.65 -20.03
CA ASP A 225 -10.20 -1.95 -18.91
C ASP A 225 -11.20 -1.52 -17.81
N VAL A 226 -12.49 -1.82 -18.00
CA VAL A 226 -13.56 -1.66 -17.00
C VAL A 226 -13.79 -2.92 -16.17
N LEU A 227 -12.86 -3.87 -16.19
CA LEU A 227 -12.90 -5.07 -15.35
C LEU A 227 -12.69 -4.72 -13.86
N ARG A 228 -13.57 -5.29 -13.04
CA ARG A 228 -13.51 -5.23 -11.58
C ARG A 228 -12.42 -6.15 -11.03
N SER A 229 -12.13 -6.00 -9.75
CA SER A 229 -11.22 -6.91 -9.02
C SER A 229 -11.65 -8.39 -9.01
N ASP A 230 -12.92 -8.69 -9.27
CA ASP A 230 -13.45 -10.06 -9.39
C ASP A 230 -13.47 -10.59 -10.84
N GLY A 231 -12.98 -9.81 -11.81
CA GLY A 231 -12.94 -10.18 -13.22
C GLY A 231 -14.26 -10.01 -13.98
N ARG A 232 -15.29 -9.39 -13.40
CA ARG A 232 -16.53 -9.03 -14.10
C ARG A 232 -16.46 -7.59 -14.62
N MET A 233 -17.25 -7.28 -15.65
CA MET A 233 -17.41 -5.91 -16.16
C MET A 233 -18.09 -5.03 -15.10
N ALA A 234 -17.54 -3.84 -14.85
CA ALA A 234 -18.17 -2.85 -14.01
C ALA A 234 -19.45 -2.29 -14.65
N THR A 235 -20.43 -1.97 -13.81
CA THR A 235 -21.71 -1.39 -14.25
C THR A 235 -21.68 0.14 -14.31
N SER A 236 -20.71 0.75 -13.65
CA SER A 236 -20.45 2.19 -13.62
C SER A 236 -19.01 2.48 -13.19
N VAL A 237 -18.54 3.72 -13.35
CA VAL A 237 -17.20 4.13 -12.90
C VAL A 237 -17.03 4.06 -11.37
N PRO A 238 -18.01 4.49 -10.54
CA PRO A 238 -17.94 4.25 -9.10
C PRO A 238 -17.81 2.76 -8.75
N ASP A 239 -18.57 1.91 -9.44
CA ASP A 239 -18.54 0.46 -9.27
C ASP A 239 -17.15 -0.13 -9.60
N LEU A 240 -16.51 0.36 -10.66
CA LEU A 240 -15.12 0.03 -11.00
C LEU A 240 -14.15 0.45 -9.88
N GLY A 241 -14.18 1.73 -9.50
CA GLY A 241 -13.29 2.31 -8.50
C GLY A 241 -13.38 1.67 -7.13
N GLU A 242 -14.61 1.41 -6.65
CA GLU A 242 -14.86 0.72 -5.38
C GLU A 242 -14.32 -0.70 -5.37
N SER A 243 -14.38 -1.41 -6.50
CA SER A 243 -13.87 -2.79 -6.59
C SER A 243 -12.36 -2.89 -6.39
N TRP A 244 -11.62 -1.82 -6.69
CA TRP A 244 -10.16 -1.74 -6.59
C TRP A 244 -9.65 -1.00 -5.35
N GLN A 245 -10.53 -0.73 -4.37
CA GLN A 245 -10.15 -0.13 -3.10
C GLN A 245 -9.25 -1.07 -2.28
N VAL A 246 -8.21 -0.52 -1.66
CA VAL A 246 -7.28 -1.26 -0.78
C VAL A 246 -7.37 -0.75 0.67
N PRO A 247 -7.17 -1.63 1.68
CA PRO A 247 -7.18 -1.20 3.08
C PRO A 247 -5.98 -0.27 3.40
N HIS A 248 -6.24 0.89 4.02
CA HIS A 248 -5.19 1.81 4.47
C HIS A 248 -5.52 2.34 5.90
N PRO A 249 -4.52 2.56 6.79
CA PRO A 249 -4.73 3.02 8.17
C PRO A 249 -5.55 4.29 8.36
N GLU A 250 -5.62 5.18 7.37
CA GLU A 250 -6.47 6.37 7.47
C GLU A 250 -7.90 6.02 7.04
N ARG A 251 -8.77 5.91 8.05
CA ARG A 251 -10.10 5.32 7.90
C ARG A 251 -11.19 6.29 7.41
N ARG A 252 -10.87 7.57 7.18
CA ARG A 252 -11.83 8.59 6.70
C ARG A 252 -11.69 8.80 5.20
N CYS A 253 -12.38 8.01 4.41
CA CYS A 253 -12.53 8.24 2.98
C CYS A 253 -13.99 8.09 2.54
N SER A 254 -14.31 8.63 1.36
CA SER A 254 -15.61 8.56 0.72
C SER A 254 -15.45 8.02 -0.70
N THR A 255 -16.52 7.42 -1.23
CA THR A 255 -16.62 6.97 -2.64
C THR A 255 -16.67 8.15 -3.63
N GLY A 256 -16.49 9.38 -3.14
CA GLY A 256 -16.60 10.60 -3.91
C GLY A 256 -18.04 11.03 -4.12
N CYS A 257 -18.25 11.84 -5.14
CA CYS A 257 -19.56 12.25 -5.59
C CYS A 257 -20.11 11.21 -6.60
N LEU A 258 -21.39 10.84 -6.43
CA LEU A 258 -22.03 9.75 -7.19
C LEU A 258 -22.59 10.21 -8.55
N GLU A 259 -23.03 11.47 -8.69
CA GLU A 259 -23.52 12.07 -9.95
C GLU A 259 -23.34 13.61 -9.94
N ASN A 260 -23.09 14.21 -11.11
CA ASN A 260 -23.07 15.68 -11.33
C ASN A 260 -22.08 16.48 -10.47
N CYS A 261 -20.84 16.00 -10.36
CA CYS A 261 -19.81 16.60 -9.48
C CYS A 261 -19.24 17.93 -10.02
N SER A 262 -19.37 18.16 -11.33
CA SER A 262 -18.73 19.26 -12.06
C SER A 262 -19.73 19.97 -12.99
N LEU A 263 -20.72 20.67 -12.43
CA LEU A 263 -21.72 21.40 -13.23
C LEU A 263 -21.37 22.88 -13.32
N CYS A 264 -20.88 23.28 -14.49
CA CYS A 264 -20.88 24.68 -14.94
C CYS A 264 -22.10 24.93 -15.85
N ASP A 265 -22.54 26.19 -15.95
CA ASP A 265 -23.56 26.55 -16.94
C ASP A 265 -22.97 26.48 -18.37
N PRO A 266 -23.79 26.30 -19.41
CA PRO A 266 -23.30 26.12 -20.78
C PRO A 266 -22.41 27.25 -21.31
N ALA A 267 -22.58 28.48 -20.83
CA ALA A 267 -21.73 29.59 -21.27
C ALA A 267 -20.34 29.53 -20.63
N THR A 268 -20.27 29.15 -19.35
CA THR A 268 -18.99 28.90 -18.65
C THR A 268 -18.27 27.68 -19.21
N GLU A 269 -18.99 26.59 -19.50
CA GLU A 269 -18.42 25.41 -20.14
C GLU A 269 -17.79 25.76 -21.51
N ALA A 270 -18.54 26.47 -22.37
CA ALA A 270 -18.04 26.92 -23.67
C ALA A 270 -16.84 27.88 -23.55
N LEU A 271 -16.78 28.69 -22.50
CA LEU A 271 -15.62 29.53 -22.20
C LEU A 271 -14.39 28.67 -21.88
N TYR A 272 -14.51 27.59 -21.10
CA TYR A 272 -13.37 26.73 -20.78
C TYR A 272 -12.87 25.92 -21.99
N PHE A 273 -13.73 25.61 -22.95
CA PHE A 273 -13.31 25.03 -24.24
C PHE A 273 -12.57 26.03 -25.16
N SER A 274 -12.53 27.33 -24.83
CA SER A 274 -11.84 28.33 -25.66
C SER A 274 -10.30 28.19 -25.60
N PRO A 275 -9.58 28.70 -26.62
CA PRO A 275 -8.11 28.70 -26.65
C PRO A 275 -7.42 29.46 -25.50
N GLU A 276 -8.17 30.31 -24.79
CA GLU A 276 -7.70 31.04 -23.60
C GLU A 276 -7.66 30.15 -22.34
N TYR A 277 -8.31 28.99 -22.37
CA TYR A 277 -8.38 28.02 -21.27
C TYR A 277 -7.95 26.61 -21.78
N CYS A 278 -8.79 25.59 -21.63
CA CYS A 278 -8.46 24.20 -21.95
C CYS A 278 -8.24 23.98 -23.44
N GLY A 279 -8.88 24.78 -24.30
CA GLY A 279 -8.64 24.75 -25.75
C GLY A 279 -7.21 25.09 -26.16
N PHE A 280 -6.39 25.65 -25.24
CA PHE A 280 -4.97 25.87 -25.47
C PHE A 280 -4.21 24.59 -25.85
N ILE A 281 -4.61 23.43 -25.28
CA ILE A 281 -3.97 22.13 -25.49
C ILE A 281 -3.96 21.74 -26.98
N ASN A 282 -5.03 22.03 -27.72
CA ASN A 282 -5.16 21.72 -29.16
C ASN A 282 -5.03 22.98 -30.05
N LYS A 283 -4.37 24.03 -29.56
CA LYS A 283 -4.21 25.27 -30.31
C LYS A 283 -3.27 25.05 -31.51
N SER A 284 -3.80 25.23 -32.72
CA SER A 284 -3.02 25.12 -33.95
C SER A 284 -1.81 26.05 -33.99
N GLY A 285 -0.63 25.47 -34.27
CA GLY A 285 0.64 26.20 -34.26
C GLY A 285 1.10 26.67 -32.86
N GLY A 286 0.47 26.15 -31.79
CA GLY A 286 0.88 26.41 -30.41
C GLY A 286 2.06 25.54 -29.95
N PRO A 287 2.55 25.76 -28.72
CA PRO A 287 3.73 25.06 -28.17
C PRO A 287 3.53 23.56 -27.93
N LEU A 288 2.28 23.08 -27.96
CA LEU A 288 1.91 21.67 -27.77
C LEU A 288 1.39 21.02 -29.07
N TRP A 289 1.36 21.76 -30.18
CA TRP A 289 0.72 21.34 -31.43
C TRP A 289 1.30 20.04 -32.00
N GLU A 290 2.62 19.84 -31.94
CA GLU A 290 3.26 18.63 -32.47
C GLU A 290 2.78 17.37 -31.74
N CYS A 291 2.50 17.48 -30.44
CA CYS A 291 2.04 16.37 -29.63
C CYS A 291 0.65 15.87 -30.04
N GLY A 292 -0.24 16.76 -30.49
CA GLY A 292 -1.59 16.41 -30.96
C GLY A 292 -1.62 15.46 -32.17
N SER A 293 -0.48 15.29 -32.85
CA SER A 293 -0.34 14.30 -33.93
C SER A 293 -0.09 12.87 -33.46
N VAL A 294 0.31 12.69 -32.19
CA VAL A 294 0.66 11.40 -31.56
C VAL A 294 -0.27 11.07 -30.40
N VAL A 295 -0.59 12.06 -29.56
CA VAL A 295 -1.44 11.93 -28.38
C VAL A 295 -2.72 12.73 -28.59
N ASP A 296 -3.87 12.06 -28.60
CA ASP A 296 -5.16 12.74 -28.74
C ASP A 296 -5.40 13.70 -27.55
N PRO A 297 -5.50 15.03 -27.77
CA PRO A 297 -5.70 15.99 -26.70
C PRO A 297 -7.12 15.96 -26.13
N THR A 298 -8.08 15.29 -26.77
CA THR A 298 -9.51 15.32 -26.42
C THR A 298 -9.72 14.93 -24.96
N ALA A 299 -9.12 13.83 -24.50
CA ALA A 299 -9.19 13.37 -23.12
C ALA A 299 -8.74 14.45 -22.11
N PHE A 300 -7.61 15.10 -22.38
CA PHE A 300 -7.02 16.12 -21.52
C PHE A 300 -7.83 17.43 -21.53
N ILE A 301 -8.40 17.81 -22.68
CA ILE A 301 -9.25 18.99 -22.78
C ILE A 301 -10.54 18.80 -21.99
N HIS A 302 -11.22 17.68 -22.16
CA HIS A 302 -12.45 17.39 -21.43
C HIS A 302 -12.21 17.28 -19.92
N SER A 303 -11.11 16.65 -19.53
CA SER A 303 -10.64 16.59 -18.14
C SER A 303 -10.36 17.98 -17.56
N CYS A 304 -9.66 18.84 -18.31
CA CYS A 304 -9.42 20.23 -17.91
C CYS A 304 -10.73 21.02 -17.71
N VAL A 305 -11.70 20.86 -18.61
CA VAL A 305 -13.00 21.54 -18.47
C VAL A 305 -13.74 21.02 -17.25
N TYR A 306 -13.70 19.71 -17.01
CA TYR A 306 -14.26 19.07 -15.81
C TYR A 306 -13.67 19.69 -14.54
N ASP A 307 -12.33 19.73 -14.42
CA ASP A 307 -11.60 20.32 -13.29
C ASP A 307 -12.04 21.78 -13.02
N LEU A 308 -12.09 22.60 -14.08
CA LEU A 308 -12.46 24.01 -13.97
C LEU A 308 -13.95 24.23 -13.65
N CYS A 309 -14.82 23.28 -13.98
CA CYS A 309 -16.23 23.29 -13.59
C CYS A 309 -16.44 22.80 -12.15
N SER A 310 -15.57 21.91 -11.66
CA SER A 310 -15.53 21.43 -10.27
C SER A 310 -14.97 22.47 -9.29
N ALA A 311 -13.99 23.28 -9.72
CA ALA A 311 -13.21 24.14 -8.85
C ALA A 311 -13.50 25.65 -9.06
N LYS A 312 -13.78 26.38 -7.96
CA LYS A 312 -13.66 27.85 -7.93
C LYS A 312 -12.21 28.24 -7.63
N ASP A 313 -11.25 27.79 -8.44
CA ASP A 313 -9.82 28.06 -8.20
C ASP A 313 -9.27 29.21 -9.06
N ASN A 314 -8.11 29.74 -8.67
CA ASN A 314 -7.47 30.91 -9.29
C ASN A 314 -6.61 30.54 -10.51
N GLY A 315 -7.08 29.59 -11.34
CA GLY A 315 -6.37 29.10 -12.53
C GLY A 315 -5.33 28.01 -12.26
N THR A 316 -5.35 27.39 -11.07
CA THR A 316 -4.40 26.31 -10.73
C THR A 316 -4.73 25.04 -11.52
N GLY A 317 -6.01 24.64 -11.59
CA GLY A 317 -6.46 23.48 -12.36
C GLY A 317 -6.10 23.58 -13.86
N LEU A 318 -6.22 24.77 -14.45
CA LEU A 318 -5.83 24.99 -15.86
C LEU A 318 -4.34 24.67 -16.08
N CYS A 319 -3.47 25.19 -15.21
CA CYS A 319 -2.03 24.97 -15.34
C CYS A 319 -1.66 23.50 -15.13
N GLN A 320 -2.33 22.83 -14.18
CA GLN A 320 -2.13 21.41 -13.91
C GLN A 320 -2.56 20.54 -15.10
N ALA A 321 -3.71 20.82 -15.72
CA ALA A 321 -4.17 20.07 -16.87
C ALA A 321 -3.27 20.24 -18.10
N ILE A 322 -2.80 21.47 -18.37
CA ILE A 322 -1.84 21.73 -19.47
C ILE A 322 -0.49 21.05 -19.17
N GLN A 323 -0.02 21.11 -17.93
CA GLN A 323 1.21 20.42 -17.49
C GLN A 323 1.10 18.91 -17.68
N ALA A 324 -0.04 18.29 -17.35
CA ALA A 324 -0.24 16.85 -17.52
C ALA A 324 -0.07 16.42 -18.98
N TYR A 325 -0.68 17.15 -19.92
CA TYR A 325 -0.51 16.87 -21.36
C TYR A 325 0.94 17.10 -21.80
N ALA A 326 1.55 18.24 -21.44
CA ALA A 326 2.94 18.55 -21.76
C ALA A 326 3.91 17.47 -21.24
N THR A 327 3.67 16.94 -20.05
CA THR A 327 4.48 15.89 -19.41
C THR A 327 4.41 14.59 -20.22
N VAL A 328 3.22 14.18 -20.69
CA VAL A 328 3.06 13.01 -21.55
C VAL A 328 3.79 13.21 -22.88
N CYS A 329 3.69 14.39 -23.49
CA CYS A 329 4.40 14.71 -24.73
C CYS A 329 5.92 14.57 -24.57
N GLN A 330 6.46 15.12 -23.49
CA GLN A 330 7.89 15.05 -23.18
C GLN A 330 8.36 13.62 -22.90
N ALA A 331 7.56 12.83 -22.17
CA ALA A 331 7.85 11.42 -21.93
C ALA A 331 7.95 10.60 -23.23
N LEU A 332 7.23 11.00 -24.28
CA LEU A 332 7.31 10.42 -25.62
C LEU A 332 8.41 11.04 -26.51
N GLY A 333 9.23 11.95 -25.97
CA GLY A 333 10.29 12.63 -26.72
C GLY A 333 9.79 13.68 -27.71
N ILE A 334 8.52 14.10 -27.60
CA ILE A 334 7.96 15.15 -28.45
C ILE A 334 8.35 16.51 -27.88
N SER A 335 8.82 17.40 -28.76
CA SER A 335 9.24 18.74 -28.36
C SER A 335 8.05 19.56 -27.85
N VAL A 336 8.21 20.16 -26.68
CA VAL A 336 7.25 21.08 -26.07
C VAL A 336 7.86 22.48 -26.01
N GLY A 337 7.14 23.47 -26.53
CA GLY A 337 7.55 24.88 -26.47
C GLY A 337 7.18 25.58 -25.16
N GLU A 338 7.57 26.85 -25.04
CA GLU A 338 7.27 27.72 -23.89
C GLU A 338 5.76 27.97 -23.72
N TRP A 339 5.09 27.08 -22.99
CA TRP A 339 3.65 27.14 -22.76
C TRP A 339 3.30 27.96 -21.51
N ARG A 340 4.10 27.89 -20.44
CA ARG A 340 3.80 28.58 -19.17
C ARG A 340 3.75 30.10 -19.29
N SER A 341 4.62 30.68 -20.12
CA SER A 341 4.63 32.13 -20.37
C SER A 341 3.41 32.59 -21.18
N GLN A 342 2.82 31.71 -21.99
CA GLN A 342 1.67 32.03 -22.86
C GLN A 342 0.33 31.89 -22.14
N THR A 343 0.28 31.12 -21.06
CA THR A 343 -0.96 30.82 -20.31
C THR A 343 -1.03 31.48 -18.94
N GLY A 344 0.02 32.21 -18.53
CA GLY A 344 0.11 32.80 -17.20
C GLY A 344 0.48 31.79 -16.10
N CYS A 345 0.82 30.56 -16.47
CA CYS A 345 1.18 29.46 -15.56
C CYS A 345 2.62 29.51 -15.03
N ALA A 346 3.37 30.58 -15.32
CA ALA A 346 4.74 30.77 -14.83
C ALA A 346 4.81 30.80 -13.29
N ALA A 347 3.81 31.39 -12.63
CA ALA A 347 3.76 31.47 -11.17
C ALA A 347 3.38 30.14 -10.49
N ALA A 348 2.92 29.14 -11.26
CA ALA A 348 2.56 27.82 -10.74
C ALA A 348 3.78 26.91 -10.49
N VAL A 349 4.97 27.30 -10.97
CA VAL A 349 6.24 26.61 -10.68
C VAL A 349 7.06 27.48 -9.74
N GLN A 350 7.54 26.87 -8.66
CA GLN A 350 8.51 27.48 -7.76
C GLN A 350 9.77 26.63 -7.76
N CYS A 351 10.82 27.17 -8.34
CA CYS A 351 12.12 26.52 -8.32
C CYS A 351 12.85 26.79 -6.99
N PRO A 352 13.55 25.79 -6.43
CA PRO A 352 14.38 25.97 -5.24
C PRO A 352 15.41 27.09 -5.40
N GLU A 353 15.91 27.62 -4.27
CA GLU A 353 17.00 28.59 -4.31
C GLU A 353 18.19 28.07 -5.12
N LEU A 354 18.84 28.96 -5.87
CA LEU A 354 19.96 28.64 -6.75
C LEU A 354 19.63 27.58 -7.82
N SER A 355 18.39 27.57 -8.33
CA SER A 355 18.01 26.79 -9.52
C SER A 355 17.23 27.65 -10.52
N GLN A 356 17.20 27.22 -11.78
CA GLN A 356 16.55 27.93 -12.87
C GLN A 356 15.54 27.03 -13.59
N TYR A 357 14.33 27.54 -13.81
CA TYR A 357 13.31 26.84 -14.58
C TYR A 357 13.74 26.63 -16.05
N SER A 358 13.48 25.43 -16.55
CA SER A 358 13.69 25.05 -17.94
C SER A 358 12.54 24.15 -18.39
N VAL A 359 11.95 24.46 -19.56
CA VAL A 359 10.89 23.63 -20.14
C VAL A 359 11.42 22.25 -20.55
N CYS A 360 12.70 22.12 -20.89
CA CYS A 360 13.31 20.88 -21.38
C CYS A 360 14.73 20.77 -20.82
N ALA A 361 14.83 20.09 -19.68
CA ALA A 361 16.05 19.78 -18.95
C ALA A 361 16.36 18.28 -19.00
N THR A 362 17.56 17.88 -18.61
CA THR A 362 17.87 16.44 -18.45
C THR A 362 16.94 15.79 -17.42
N SER A 363 16.36 14.63 -17.75
CA SER A 363 15.60 13.81 -16.79
C SER A 363 16.47 13.15 -15.72
N CYS A 364 17.79 13.12 -15.93
CA CYS A 364 18.77 12.59 -14.99
C CYS A 364 19.72 13.72 -14.58
N PRO A 365 19.32 14.61 -13.64
CA PRO A 365 20.18 15.70 -13.20
C PRO A 365 21.42 15.17 -12.48
N ALA A 366 22.52 15.93 -12.53
CA ALA A 366 23.69 15.62 -11.72
C ALA A 366 23.34 15.79 -10.24
N THR A 367 23.64 14.77 -9.44
CA THR A 367 23.39 14.75 -7.99
C THR A 367 24.70 14.55 -7.23
N CYS A 368 24.67 14.76 -5.92
CA CYS A 368 25.85 14.48 -5.08
C CYS A 368 26.27 13.01 -5.05
N SER A 369 25.34 12.06 -5.21
CA SER A 369 25.66 10.64 -5.33
C SER A 369 26.08 10.25 -6.76
N ASP A 370 25.74 11.05 -7.76
CA ASP A 370 26.13 10.81 -9.15
C ASP A 370 26.26 12.11 -9.97
N LEU A 371 27.51 12.57 -10.11
CA LEU A 371 27.86 13.74 -10.90
C LEU A 371 27.76 13.50 -12.42
N THR A 372 27.71 12.24 -12.85
CA THR A 372 27.78 11.84 -14.27
C THR A 372 26.44 11.36 -14.83
N ALA A 373 25.37 11.40 -14.03
CA ALA A 373 24.01 10.99 -14.42
C ALA A 373 23.58 11.58 -15.77
N PRO A 374 23.81 12.89 -16.07
CA PRO A 374 23.39 13.47 -17.34
C PRO A 374 24.04 12.83 -18.57
N LEU A 375 25.26 12.30 -18.45
CA LEU A 375 26.01 11.74 -19.58
C LEU A 375 25.49 10.37 -20.03
N SER A 376 24.78 9.66 -19.13
CA SER A 376 24.25 8.32 -19.40
C SER A 376 22.72 8.31 -19.47
N CYS A 377 22.07 9.48 -19.47
CA CYS A 377 20.63 9.61 -19.49
C CYS A 377 20.10 9.28 -20.90
N THR A 378 19.30 8.22 -21.00
CA THR A 378 18.63 7.83 -22.25
C THR A 378 17.19 8.33 -22.33
N SER A 379 16.64 8.80 -21.22
CA SER A 379 15.29 9.33 -21.16
C SER A 379 15.20 10.69 -21.88
N PRO A 380 14.07 10.98 -22.54
CA PRO A 380 13.80 12.30 -23.08
C PRO A 380 13.95 13.42 -22.03
N CYS A 381 14.11 14.66 -22.49
CA CYS A 381 14.11 15.79 -21.58
C CYS A 381 12.75 15.96 -20.91
N THR A 382 12.73 16.63 -19.76
CA THR A 382 11.53 16.91 -18.99
C THR A 382 11.58 18.34 -18.45
N GLU A 383 10.43 18.93 -18.20
CA GLU A 383 10.31 20.20 -17.49
C GLU A 383 10.93 20.11 -16.09
N SER A 384 11.80 21.06 -15.73
CA SER A 384 12.58 20.99 -14.47
C SER A 384 13.03 22.35 -13.94
N CYS A 385 13.58 22.32 -12.73
CA CYS A 385 14.40 23.37 -12.14
C CYS A 385 15.86 22.89 -12.13
N GLU A 386 16.69 23.43 -13.01
CA GLU A 386 18.07 23.01 -13.20
C GLU A 386 19.02 23.74 -12.25
N CYS A 387 20.00 23.01 -11.71
CA CYS A 387 21.10 23.61 -10.99
C CYS A 387 22.05 24.32 -11.98
N PRO A 388 22.58 25.50 -11.61
CA PRO A 388 23.53 26.23 -12.45
C PRO A 388 24.86 25.47 -12.54
N GLU A 389 25.68 25.86 -13.52
CA GLU A 389 27.01 25.29 -13.71
C GLU A 389 27.85 25.31 -12.40
N GLY A 390 28.54 24.20 -12.13
CA GLY A 390 29.31 24.01 -10.90
C GLY A 390 28.50 23.63 -9.65
N HIS A 391 27.17 23.48 -9.78
CA HIS A 391 26.27 23.03 -8.71
C HIS A 391 25.58 21.72 -9.11
N VAL A 392 25.17 20.96 -8.09
CA VAL A 392 24.48 19.67 -8.25
C VAL A 392 23.35 19.55 -7.24
N LEU A 393 22.39 18.68 -7.55
CA LEU A 393 21.24 18.46 -6.69
C LEU A 393 21.64 17.62 -5.46
N SER A 394 21.34 18.16 -4.28
CA SER A 394 21.49 17.51 -2.98
C SER A 394 20.13 17.47 -2.31
N ALA A 395 19.43 16.34 -2.44
CA ALA A 395 18.04 16.19 -2.03
C ALA A 395 17.11 17.21 -2.73
N ASP A 396 16.78 18.30 -2.06
CA ASP A 396 15.78 19.28 -2.45
C ASP A 396 16.38 20.60 -2.97
N ARG A 397 17.71 20.73 -2.98
CA ARG A 397 18.39 22.00 -3.27
C ARG A 397 19.66 21.84 -4.10
N CYS A 398 20.04 22.90 -4.79
CA CYS A 398 21.31 22.98 -5.49
C CYS A 398 22.44 23.39 -4.54
N VAL A 399 23.51 22.62 -4.52
CA VAL A 399 24.73 22.92 -3.73
C VAL A 399 25.96 22.91 -4.64
N PRO A 400 27.02 23.66 -4.31
CA PRO A 400 28.32 23.48 -4.96
C PRO A 400 28.77 22.03 -4.79
N VAL A 401 29.52 21.47 -5.74
CA VAL A 401 30.02 20.08 -5.66
C VAL A 401 30.77 19.79 -4.35
N GLN A 402 31.49 20.78 -3.81
CA GLN A 402 32.20 20.65 -2.52
C GLN A 402 31.28 20.59 -1.29
N GLY A 403 30.02 21.00 -1.45
CA GLY A 403 28.97 20.94 -0.43
C GLY A 403 28.19 19.62 -0.44
N CYS A 404 28.64 18.61 -1.19
CA CYS A 404 27.99 17.31 -1.21
C CYS A 404 28.10 16.56 0.12
N GLY A 405 26.99 15.89 0.45
CA GLY A 405 26.86 15.03 1.61
C GLY A 405 27.47 13.64 1.41
N CYS A 406 27.01 12.70 2.21
CA CYS A 406 27.56 11.36 2.35
C CYS A 406 26.63 10.36 1.67
N ASP A 407 27.19 9.43 0.90
CA ASP A 407 26.46 8.25 0.43
C ASP A 407 26.87 7.05 1.28
N VAL A 408 25.91 6.46 1.99
CA VAL A 408 26.15 5.30 2.86
C VAL A 408 25.16 4.21 2.51
N ASN A 409 25.67 3.10 1.94
CA ASN A 409 24.88 1.94 1.51
C ASN A 409 23.72 2.33 0.56
N GLY A 410 23.99 3.19 -0.42
CA GLY A 410 23.01 3.63 -1.41
C GLY A 410 21.97 4.62 -0.85
N ARG A 411 22.20 5.19 0.33
CA ARG A 411 21.36 6.25 0.91
C ARG A 411 22.16 7.54 1.02
N TYR A 412 21.61 8.61 0.45
CA TYR A 412 22.21 9.93 0.50
C TYR A 412 21.82 10.67 1.78
N TYR A 413 22.81 11.27 2.44
CA TYR A 413 22.69 12.08 3.63
C TYR A 413 23.32 13.46 3.40
N PRO A 414 22.53 14.55 3.33
CA PRO A 414 23.04 15.92 3.31
C PRO A 414 24.07 16.22 4.41
N VAL A 415 24.99 17.14 4.13
CA VAL A 415 25.98 17.62 5.12
C VAL A 415 25.27 18.14 6.37
N GLY A 416 25.72 17.68 7.54
CA GLY A 416 25.15 18.02 8.85
C GLY A 416 24.04 17.09 9.32
N GLU A 417 23.57 16.15 8.49
CA GLU A 417 22.56 15.17 8.89
C GLU A 417 23.16 14.13 9.85
N SER A 418 22.39 13.75 10.87
CA SER A 418 22.75 12.67 11.80
C SER A 418 21.76 11.53 11.62
N PHE A 419 22.27 10.30 11.53
CA PHE A 419 21.47 9.13 11.23
C PHE A 419 21.96 7.89 11.98
N TRP A 420 21.07 6.91 12.14
CA TRP A 420 21.38 5.63 12.75
C TRP A 420 21.75 4.62 11.67
N ALA A 421 23.02 4.19 11.66
CA ALA A 421 23.52 3.24 10.66
C ALA A 421 23.17 1.79 11.00
N SER A 422 22.90 1.49 12.28
CA SER A 422 22.52 0.15 12.72
C SER A 422 21.00 0.01 12.93
N PRO A 423 20.44 -1.20 12.74
CA PRO A 423 19.02 -1.46 13.00
C PRO A 423 18.57 -1.19 14.45
N ASP A 424 19.44 -1.45 15.41
CA ASP A 424 19.21 -1.47 16.86
C ASP A 424 19.64 -0.19 17.61
N CYS A 425 19.97 0.89 16.87
CA CYS A 425 20.48 2.13 17.43
C CYS A 425 21.77 1.95 18.27
N SER A 426 22.63 1.02 17.87
CA SER A 426 23.98 0.83 18.42
C SER A 426 25.06 1.68 17.75
N VAL A 427 24.81 2.18 16.53
CA VAL A 427 25.75 3.02 15.77
C VAL A 427 25.05 4.27 15.23
N GLN A 428 25.52 5.44 15.68
CA GLN A 428 25.07 6.74 15.19
C GLN A 428 26.18 7.39 14.35
N CYS A 429 25.79 7.97 13.21
CA CYS A 429 26.67 8.63 12.28
C CYS A 429 26.26 10.08 12.06
N HIS A 430 27.24 10.92 11.72
CA HIS A 430 27.04 12.30 11.34
C HIS A 430 27.75 12.56 10.02
N CYS A 431 27.02 13.10 9.04
CA CYS A 431 27.59 13.42 7.74
C CYS A 431 28.36 14.74 7.79
N GLN A 432 29.66 14.69 7.49
CA GLN A 432 30.54 15.86 7.51
C GLN A 432 30.75 16.43 6.10
N ALA A 433 31.24 17.68 6.05
CA ALA A 433 31.67 18.27 4.79
C ALA A 433 32.79 17.43 4.16
N GLY A 434 32.75 17.25 2.83
CA GLY A 434 33.65 16.37 2.10
C GLY A 434 33.13 14.94 1.90
N GLY A 435 31.88 14.65 2.31
CA GLY A 435 31.20 13.38 2.05
C GLY A 435 31.59 12.24 3.00
N GLU A 436 32.30 12.54 4.09
CA GLU A 436 32.69 11.54 5.08
C GLU A 436 31.64 11.40 6.18
N ALA A 437 31.13 10.17 6.37
CA ALA A 437 30.24 9.84 7.48
C ALA A 437 31.06 9.43 8.72
N ARG A 438 30.99 10.23 9.79
CA ARG A 438 31.67 9.95 11.05
C ARG A 438 30.74 9.23 12.00
N CYS A 439 31.04 7.96 12.29
CA CYS A 439 30.21 7.09 13.13
C CYS A 439 30.82 6.83 14.51
N PHE A 440 29.96 6.60 15.50
CA PHE A 440 30.34 6.23 16.87
C PHE A 440 29.33 5.25 17.46
N ASN A 441 29.81 4.37 18.32
CA ASN A 441 28.97 3.43 19.05
C ASN A 441 28.22 4.18 20.17
N THR A 442 26.95 3.90 20.31
CA THR A 442 26.08 4.44 21.36
C THR A 442 24.97 3.43 21.67
N THR A 443 24.12 3.70 22.65
CA THR A 443 22.93 2.89 22.94
C THR A 443 21.81 3.81 23.38
N CYS A 444 20.56 3.38 23.22
CA CYS A 444 19.45 4.15 23.75
C CYS A 444 19.57 4.34 25.28
N PRO A 445 19.28 5.55 25.80
CA PRO A 445 19.18 5.81 27.23
C PRO A 445 18.22 4.85 27.94
N GLU A 446 18.40 4.70 29.25
CA GLU A 446 17.47 3.94 30.09
C GLU A 446 16.05 4.52 29.97
N GLY A 447 15.06 3.64 29.72
CA GLY A 447 13.67 4.05 29.49
C GLY A 447 13.34 4.42 28.05
N GLU A 448 14.28 4.32 27.11
CA GLU A 448 14.04 4.49 25.67
C GLU A 448 14.28 3.18 24.91
N ILE A 449 13.58 3.01 23.79
CA ILE A 449 13.79 1.89 22.86
C ILE A 449 14.10 2.42 21.45
N CYS A 450 14.90 1.66 20.71
CA CYS A 450 15.15 1.94 19.30
C CYS A 450 13.91 1.59 18.48
N THR A 451 13.30 2.57 17.84
CA THR A 451 12.14 2.37 16.97
C THR A 451 12.06 3.47 15.91
N ILE A 452 11.06 3.41 15.04
CA ILE A 452 10.75 4.45 14.06
C ILE A 452 9.47 5.16 14.50
N GLU A 453 9.57 6.48 14.71
CA GLU A 453 8.42 7.36 14.92
C GLU A 453 8.44 8.48 13.87
N ASN A 454 7.28 8.78 13.28
CA ASN A 454 7.10 9.83 12.27
C ASN A 454 8.09 9.77 11.09
N GLY A 455 8.56 8.56 10.74
CA GLY A 455 9.51 8.40 9.65
C GLY A 455 10.98 8.43 10.05
N TYR A 456 11.31 8.63 11.32
CA TYR A 456 12.69 8.79 11.78
C TYR A 456 13.06 7.70 12.77
N LYS A 457 14.13 6.98 12.48
CA LYS A 457 14.73 6.04 13.43
C LYS A 457 15.40 6.81 14.57
N GLY A 458 15.18 6.36 15.79
CA GLY A 458 15.74 6.99 16.97
C GLY A 458 15.43 6.22 18.25
N CYS A 459 15.96 6.75 19.35
CA CYS A 459 15.61 6.32 20.69
C CYS A 459 14.38 7.11 21.14
N TYR A 460 13.30 6.40 21.44
CA TYR A 460 12.02 6.99 21.85
C TYR A 460 11.59 6.41 23.19
N PRO A 461 10.83 7.15 24.02
CA PRO A 461 10.38 6.67 25.31
C PRO A 461 9.68 5.32 25.20
N LYS A 462 10.08 4.37 26.04
CA LYS A 462 9.41 3.08 26.20
C LYS A 462 8.01 3.34 26.77
N ARG A 463 6.99 3.14 25.94
CA ARG A 463 5.58 3.17 26.34
C ARG A 463 5.18 1.75 26.74
N GLU A 464 5.12 1.50 28.05
CA GLU A 464 4.56 0.25 28.59
C GLU A 464 3.05 0.45 28.81
N THR A 465 2.23 -0.25 28.01
CA THR A 465 0.77 -0.27 28.18
C THR A 465 0.28 -1.71 28.24
N VAL A 466 -0.84 -1.91 28.92
CA VAL A 466 -1.45 -3.23 29.06
C VAL A 466 -2.95 -3.12 28.82
N CYS A 467 -3.47 -3.98 27.94
CA CYS A 467 -4.90 -4.20 27.84
C CYS A 467 -5.26 -5.38 28.75
N LEU A 468 -6.23 -5.19 29.64
CA LEU A 468 -6.67 -6.19 30.60
C LEU A 468 -8.08 -6.65 30.23
N VAL A 469 -8.26 -7.96 30.08
CA VAL A 469 -9.58 -8.54 29.78
C VAL A 469 -9.94 -9.50 30.91
N GLY A 470 -10.85 -9.06 31.78
CA GLY A 470 -11.28 -9.79 32.96
C GLY A 470 -12.51 -10.69 32.72
N GLN A 471 -12.65 -11.73 33.55
CA GLN A 471 -13.87 -12.57 33.63
C GLN A 471 -15.01 -11.87 34.42
N ASP A 472 -14.71 -10.80 35.13
CA ASP A 472 -15.65 -9.91 35.82
C ASP A 472 -16.39 -8.97 34.85
N GLN A 473 -16.29 -9.22 33.55
CA GLN A 473 -16.89 -8.44 32.47
C GLN A 473 -16.32 -7.03 32.34
N VAL A 474 -15.13 -6.76 32.89
CA VAL A 474 -14.45 -5.48 32.74
C VAL A 474 -13.27 -5.64 31.80
N LEU A 475 -13.20 -4.75 30.81
CA LEU A 475 -12.03 -4.59 29.95
C LEU A 475 -11.39 -3.23 30.24
N GLN A 476 -10.06 -3.21 30.33
CA GLN A 476 -9.25 -2.00 30.35
C GLN A 476 -8.47 -1.90 29.05
N THR A 477 -8.58 -0.76 28.36
CA THR A 477 -7.84 -0.48 27.13
C THR A 477 -6.37 -0.14 27.39
N PHE A 478 -5.57 -0.02 26.33
CA PHE A 478 -4.17 0.40 26.45
C PHE A 478 -4.00 1.81 27.04
N ASP A 479 -4.94 2.72 26.77
CA ASP A 479 -4.91 4.11 27.26
C ASP A 479 -5.71 4.29 28.57
N GLY A 480 -6.09 3.18 29.22
CA GLY A 480 -6.59 3.15 30.60
C GLY A 480 -8.10 3.35 30.76
N ILE A 481 -8.87 3.34 29.69
CA ILE A 481 -10.34 3.39 29.76
C ILE A 481 -10.88 2.01 30.14
N THR A 482 -11.80 1.97 31.10
CA THR A 482 -12.48 0.74 31.55
C THR A 482 -13.95 0.73 31.17
N PHE A 483 -14.45 -0.37 30.62
CA PHE A 483 -15.87 -0.53 30.29
C PHE A 483 -16.34 -1.99 30.43
N PRO A 484 -17.66 -2.19 30.64
CA PRO A 484 -18.23 -3.53 30.68
C PRO A 484 -18.32 -4.13 29.27
N TYR A 485 -18.08 -5.44 29.14
CA TYR A 485 -18.27 -6.17 27.89
C TYR A 485 -18.99 -7.53 28.10
N PRO A 486 -19.95 -7.90 27.23
CA PRO A 486 -20.67 -9.17 27.31
C PRO A 486 -19.76 -10.40 27.21
N LEU A 487 -20.14 -11.51 27.84
CA LEU A 487 -19.38 -12.78 27.73
C LEU A 487 -19.98 -13.72 26.69
N GLU A 488 -21.20 -13.43 26.24
CA GLU A 488 -22.02 -14.22 25.31
C GLU A 488 -21.63 -13.99 23.83
N GLN A 489 -20.58 -13.21 23.59
CA GLN A 489 -20.09 -12.89 22.25
C GLN A 489 -18.58 -13.09 22.19
N SER A 490 -18.10 -13.38 20.98
CA SER A 490 -16.68 -13.40 20.68
C SER A 490 -16.28 -12.02 20.17
N TYR A 491 -15.06 -11.58 20.43
CA TYR A 491 -14.60 -10.24 20.06
C TYR A 491 -13.19 -10.26 19.50
N THR A 492 -12.90 -9.30 18.62
CA THR A 492 -11.53 -8.90 18.31
C THR A 492 -11.08 -7.90 19.38
N LEU A 493 -10.12 -8.31 20.20
CA LEU A 493 -9.54 -7.50 21.27
C LEU A 493 -8.51 -6.53 20.71
N LEU A 494 -7.62 -7.01 19.85
CA LEU A 494 -6.53 -6.24 19.26
C LEU A 494 -6.43 -6.57 17.79
N LYS A 495 -6.34 -5.55 16.95
CA LYS A 495 -5.90 -5.63 15.56
C LYS A 495 -4.90 -4.51 15.31
N THR A 496 -3.71 -4.85 14.85
CA THR A 496 -2.66 -3.89 14.54
C THR A 496 -2.71 -3.47 13.06
N CYS A 497 -2.06 -2.37 12.72
CA CYS A 497 -1.89 -1.98 11.32
C CYS A 497 -1.07 -3.03 10.54
N PRO A 498 -1.37 -3.26 9.24
CA PRO A 498 -0.58 -4.16 8.39
C PRO A 498 0.87 -3.70 8.14
N GLU A 499 1.19 -2.45 8.49
CA GLU A 499 2.44 -1.76 8.15
C GLU A 499 3.53 -1.90 9.22
N ARG A 500 3.23 -2.48 10.39
CA ARG A 500 4.14 -2.57 11.54
C ARG A 500 4.58 -4.02 11.77
N PRO A 501 5.74 -4.27 12.41
CA PRO A 501 6.72 -5.28 11.96
C PRO A 501 6.16 -6.68 11.73
N ASP A 502 5.14 -7.10 12.49
CA ASP A 502 4.18 -8.14 12.10
C ASP A 502 2.73 -7.68 12.26
N PHE A 503 1.83 -8.17 11.39
CA PHE A 503 0.39 -8.08 11.65
C PHE A 503 0.01 -8.98 12.84
N ILE A 504 -0.51 -8.35 13.87
CA ILE A 504 -1.03 -8.98 15.09
C ILE A 504 -2.55 -8.81 15.16
N GLU A 505 -3.24 -9.92 15.41
CA GLU A 505 -4.67 -9.97 15.72
C GLU A 505 -4.91 -10.88 16.92
N VAL A 506 -5.69 -10.42 17.89
CA VAL A 506 -6.05 -11.16 19.10
C VAL A 506 -7.56 -11.19 19.21
N ASP A 507 -8.14 -12.38 19.17
CA ASP A 507 -9.56 -12.62 19.33
C ASP A 507 -9.83 -13.43 20.61
N ILE A 508 -10.95 -13.17 21.26
CA ILE A 508 -11.43 -13.94 22.40
C ILE A 508 -12.81 -14.51 22.11
N ASN A 509 -12.94 -15.83 22.24
CA ASN A 509 -14.20 -16.52 21.97
C ASN A 509 -15.19 -16.31 23.08
N GLN A 510 -16.48 -16.34 22.79
CA GLN A 510 -17.51 -16.28 23.81
C GLN A 510 -17.36 -17.35 24.91
N LYS A 511 -17.96 -17.09 26.07
CA LYS A 511 -17.96 -18.03 27.18
C LYS A 511 -18.91 -19.19 26.89
N LYS A 512 -18.38 -20.42 26.99
CA LYS A 512 -19.17 -21.63 26.78
C LYS A 512 -20.29 -21.75 27.81
N VAL A 513 -21.53 -21.94 27.34
CA VAL A 513 -22.71 -22.16 28.18
C VAL A 513 -22.50 -23.36 29.12
N GLY A 514 -22.71 -23.17 30.42
CA GLY A 514 -22.54 -24.20 31.45
C GLY A 514 -21.10 -24.40 31.96
N SER A 515 -20.14 -23.60 31.50
CA SER A 515 -18.78 -23.57 32.08
C SER A 515 -18.76 -22.90 33.47
N ALA A 516 -17.75 -23.22 34.28
CA ALA A 516 -17.56 -22.59 35.58
C ALA A 516 -17.44 -21.06 35.45
N PRO A 517 -17.75 -20.28 36.50
CA PRO A 517 -17.57 -18.83 36.49
C PRO A 517 -16.16 -18.38 36.06
N ASN A 518 -15.13 -19.21 36.31
CA ASN A 518 -13.74 -18.95 35.92
C ASN A 518 -13.26 -19.90 34.79
N GLY A 519 -14.18 -20.43 33.97
CA GLY A 519 -13.85 -21.36 32.89
C GLY A 519 -13.03 -20.68 31.77
N PRO A 520 -12.04 -21.37 31.16
CA PRO A 520 -11.23 -20.82 30.09
C PRO A 520 -12.08 -20.45 28.87
N ARG A 521 -11.81 -19.27 28.32
CA ARG A 521 -12.20 -18.87 26.98
C ARG A 521 -11.05 -19.21 26.04
N VAL A 522 -11.36 -19.51 24.79
CA VAL A 522 -10.31 -19.68 23.77
C VAL A 522 -9.86 -18.29 23.35
N VAL A 523 -8.55 -18.07 23.39
CA VAL A 523 -7.90 -16.87 22.85
C VAL A 523 -7.18 -17.28 21.58
N ARG A 524 -7.54 -16.68 20.44
CA ARG A 524 -6.86 -16.87 19.16
C ARG A 524 -5.92 -15.69 18.94
N VAL A 525 -4.69 -15.98 18.56
CA VAL A 525 -3.63 -15.00 18.33
C VAL A 525 -3.02 -15.27 16.97
N GLN A 526 -3.09 -14.30 16.06
CA GLN A 526 -2.28 -14.27 14.86
C GLN A 526 -1.05 -13.42 15.14
N ALA A 527 0.15 -13.98 15.11
CA ALA A 527 1.41 -13.26 15.30
C ALA A 527 2.59 -14.04 14.68
N ALA A 528 3.65 -13.35 14.25
CA ALA A 528 4.82 -13.95 13.58
C ALA A 528 4.46 -14.91 12.42
N GLY A 529 3.38 -14.60 11.69
CA GLY A 529 2.85 -15.44 10.60
C GLY A 529 2.21 -16.77 11.04
N GLN A 530 2.01 -16.99 12.35
CA GLN A 530 1.41 -18.20 12.92
C GLN A 530 0.05 -17.89 13.56
N GLU A 531 -0.85 -18.87 13.55
CA GLU A 531 -2.07 -18.86 14.37
C GLU A 531 -1.84 -19.69 15.64
N VAL A 532 -2.00 -19.06 16.80
CA VAL A 532 -1.94 -19.72 18.11
C VAL A 532 -3.33 -19.67 18.75
N LYS A 533 -3.78 -20.80 19.29
CA LYS A 533 -4.97 -20.86 20.15
C LYS A 533 -4.55 -21.27 21.55
N ILE A 534 -4.91 -20.45 22.53
CA ILE A 534 -4.67 -20.66 23.95
C ILE A 534 -6.00 -20.95 24.63
N GLY A 535 -6.07 -22.07 25.36
CA GLY A 535 -7.28 -22.50 26.06
C GLY A 535 -8.20 -23.39 25.22
N GLY A 536 -9.35 -23.75 25.79
CA GLY A 536 -10.27 -24.72 25.19
C GLY A 536 -11.01 -25.52 26.26
N THR A 537 -10.74 -26.82 26.34
CA THR A 537 -11.30 -27.66 27.42
C THR A 537 -10.56 -27.42 28.73
N ARG A 538 -9.26 -27.16 28.64
CA ARG A 538 -8.37 -26.78 29.73
C ARG A 538 -7.59 -25.52 29.34
N LEU A 539 -7.16 -24.75 30.33
CA LEU A 539 -6.27 -23.58 30.13
C LEU A 539 -4.91 -23.95 29.53
N SER A 540 -4.50 -25.21 29.69
CA SER A 540 -3.26 -25.76 29.16
C SER A 540 -3.36 -26.25 27.71
N ASP A 541 -4.54 -26.22 27.09
CA ASP A 541 -4.70 -26.67 25.71
C ASP A 541 -4.15 -25.59 24.78
N ILE A 542 -3.09 -25.91 24.05
CA ILE A 542 -2.41 -24.98 23.11
C ILE A 542 -2.37 -25.61 21.73
N LYS A 543 -2.79 -24.84 20.73
CA LYS A 543 -2.65 -25.23 19.32
C LYS A 543 -1.89 -24.18 18.54
N VAL A 544 -1.02 -24.63 17.65
CA VAL A 544 -0.31 -23.80 16.68
C VAL A 544 -0.67 -24.29 15.28
N ASN A 545 -1.26 -23.41 14.46
CA ASN A 545 -1.82 -23.71 13.13
C ASN A 545 -2.74 -24.94 13.13
N GLY A 546 -3.59 -25.05 14.15
CA GLY A 546 -4.53 -26.16 14.33
C GLY A 546 -3.96 -27.43 14.97
N ASN A 547 -2.64 -27.55 15.13
CA ASN A 547 -2.00 -28.72 15.72
C ASN A 547 -1.75 -28.53 17.22
N ASP A 548 -2.06 -29.52 18.05
CA ASP A 548 -1.74 -29.52 19.47
C ASP A 548 -0.22 -29.53 19.69
N VAL A 549 0.27 -28.72 20.64
CA VAL A 549 1.69 -28.62 20.99
C VAL A 549 1.92 -28.80 22.48
N GLU A 550 3.12 -29.28 22.84
CA GLU A 550 3.57 -29.35 24.23
C GLU A 550 4.35 -28.10 24.63
N LEU A 551 4.24 -27.68 25.89
CA LEU A 551 4.95 -26.53 26.43
C LEU A 551 6.20 -26.96 27.23
N PRO A 552 7.30 -26.18 27.19
CA PRO A 552 7.48 -24.96 26.39
C PRO A 552 7.63 -25.26 24.89
N TYR A 553 7.02 -24.43 24.08
CA TYR A 553 7.05 -24.50 22.63
C TYR A 553 7.89 -23.34 22.07
N PHE A 554 8.84 -23.67 21.20
CA PHE A 554 9.68 -22.71 20.48
C PHE A 554 9.47 -22.93 18.99
N HIS A 555 8.97 -21.92 18.29
CA HIS A 555 8.78 -22.03 16.84
C HIS A 555 10.15 -22.04 16.13
N PRO A 556 10.36 -22.86 15.08
CA PRO A 556 11.66 -22.96 14.39
C PRO A 556 12.21 -21.65 13.81
N SER A 557 11.33 -20.67 13.57
CA SER A 557 11.75 -19.33 13.12
C SER A 557 12.48 -18.52 14.20
N GLY A 558 12.42 -18.94 15.48
CA GLY A 558 12.94 -18.19 16.62
C GLY A 558 12.10 -16.97 17.02
N ARG A 559 10.96 -16.75 16.34
CA ARG A 559 10.14 -15.53 16.49
C ARG A 559 9.00 -15.68 17.50
N LEU A 560 8.68 -16.90 17.91
CA LEU A 560 7.51 -17.22 18.72
C LEU A 560 7.87 -18.24 19.79
N GLU A 561 7.56 -17.90 21.04
CA GLU A 561 7.75 -18.75 22.21
C GLU A 561 6.46 -18.82 23.03
N ILE A 562 6.14 -20.03 23.51
CA ILE A 562 4.98 -20.26 24.38
C ILE A 562 5.43 -21.12 25.54
N TYR A 563 5.15 -20.69 26.77
CA TYR A 563 5.54 -21.42 27.97
C TYR A 563 4.52 -21.24 29.08
N ARG A 564 4.62 -22.08 30.12
CA ARG A 564 3.73 -22.04 31.27
C ARG A 564 4.50 -21.63 32.52
N THR A 565 3.96 -20.66 33.25
CA THR A 565 4.41 -20.26 34.59
C THR A 565 3.57 -20.97 35.66
N ASP A 566 3.79 -20.65 36.93
CA ASP A 566 3.04 -21.25 38.05
C ASP A 566 1.52 -21.03 37.97
N ASN A 567 1.07 -19.94 37.33
CA ASN A 567 -0.36 -19.56 37.29
C ASN A 567 -0.85 -18.99 35.94
N SER A 568 -0.02 -19.02 34.89
CA SER A 568 -0.40 -18.50 33.57
C SER A 568 0.26 -19.25 32.42
N THR A 569 -0.38 -19.22 31.26
CA THR A 569 0.27 -19.51 29.98
C THR A 569 0.72 -18.19 29.37
N VAL A 570 2.00 -18.11 28.96
CA VAL A 570 2.60 -16.93 28.34
C VAL A 570 2.97 -17.23 26.90
N MET A 571 2.61 -16.32 25.99
CA MET A 571 3.03 -16.31 24.59
C MET A 571 3.79 -15.01 24.32
N GLU A 572 4.99 -15.12 23.75
CA GLU A 572 5.83 -13.98 23.39
C GLU A 572 6.23 -14.06 21.91
N SER A 573 6.25 -12.89 21.26
CA SER A 573 6.68 -12.76 19.86
C SER A 573 7.70 -11.64 19.74
N GLU A 574 9.00 -11.97 19.66
CA GLU A 574 10.13 -11.05 19.43
C GLU A 574 10.15 -9.76 20.27
N GLY A 575 9.57 -9.77 21.48
CA GLY A 575 9.40 -8.55 22.29
C GLY A 575 8.39 -7.53 21.72
N LEU A 576 7.70 -7.86 20.63
CA LEU A 576 6.63 -7.08 20.01
C LEU A 576 5.29 -7.26 20.73
N LEU A 577 4.99 -8.50 21.10
CA LEU A 577 3.75 -8.92 21.77
C LEU A 577 4.09 -9.85 22.92
N ALA A 578 3.45 -9.63 24.06
CA ALA A 578 3.40 -10.60 25.14
C ALA A 578 1.96 -10.77 25.64
N ILE A 579 1.48 -12.01 25.64
CA ILE A 579 0.15 -12.37 26.13
C ILE A 579 0.32 -13.28 27.34
N SER A 580 -0.25 -12.88 28.47
CA SER A 580 -0.32 -13.71 29.67
C SER A 580 -1.77 -14.07 29.96
N TYR A 581 -2.10 -15.36 29.89
CA TYR A 581 -3.43 -15.86 30.20
C TYR A 581 -3.42 -16.63 31.53
N TYR A 582 -3.96 -16.01 32.57
CA TYR A 582 -3.91 -16.50 33.94
C TYR A 582 -5.01 -17.52 34.23
N ASP A 583 -4.78 -18.39 35.21
CA ASP A 583 -5.74 -19.38 35.65
C ASP A 583 -7.01 -18.78 36.29
N SER A 584 -6.97 -17.50 36.67
CA SER A 584 -8.15 -16.71 37.06
C SER A 584 -9.07 -16.37 35.88
N GLY A 585 -8.59 -16.56 34.64
CA GLY A 585 -9.22 -16.14 33.41
C GLY A 585 -8.96 -14.67 33.04
N LEU A 586 -8.07 -13.98 33.77
CA LEU A 586 -7.52 -12.68 33.35
C LEU A 586 -6.60 -12.88 32.15
N LEU A 587 -6.82 -12.11 31.09
CA LEU A 587 -5.94 -12.02 29.94
C LEU A 587 -5.25 -10.65 29.96
N GLU A 588 -3.92 -10.66 29.97
CA GLU A 588 -3.08 -9.46 29.82
C GLU A 588 -2.45 -9.46 28.44
N ILE A 589 -2.63 -8.38 27.69
CA ILE A 589 -2.00 -8.16 26.40
C ILE A 589 -1.06 -6.97 26.54
N ARG A 590 0.24 -7.18 26.32
CA ARG A 590 1.27 -6.14 26.28
C ARG A 590 1.79 -6.00 24.87
N LEU A 591 1.92 -4.76 24.43
CA LEU A 591 2.34 -4.43 23.07
C LEU A 591 3.55 -3.51 23.10
N SER A 592 4.50 -3.75 22.19
CA SER A 592 5.66 -2.87 22.05
C SER A 592 5.24 -1.47 21.62
N THR A 593 5.99 -0.46 22.08
CA THR A 593 5.89 0.93 21.60
C THR A 593 6.01 1.05 20.08
N SER A 594 6.60 0.05 19.42
CA SER A 594 6.59 -0.05 17.96
C SER A 594 5.20 -0.02 17.33
N TYR A 595 4.11 -0.31 18.06
CA TYR A 595 2.72 -0.24 17.58
C TYR A 595 1.94 0.97 18.09
N PHE A 596 2.60 1.95 18.71
CA PHE A 596 1.93 3.16 19.19
C PHE A 596 1.18 3.86 18.05
N ASN A 597 -0.06 4.28 18.33
CA ASN A 597 -1.02 4.88 17.41
C ASN A 597 -1.38 3.97 16.22
N CYS A 598 -1.28 2.65 16.39
CA CYS A 598 -1.46 1.68 15.32
C CYS A 598 -2.25 0.42 15.73
N THR A 599 -3.25 0.60 16.59
CA THR A 599 -4.11 -0.50 17.05
C THR A 599 -5.60 -0.22 16.78
N GLY A 600 -6.43 -1.22 17.06
CA GLY A 600 -7.88 -1.19 17.01
C GLY A 600 -8.42 -2.46 17.66
N GLY A 601 -9.74 -2.57 17.79
CA GLY A 601 -10.38 -3.61 18.60
C GLY A 601 -10.82 -3.06 19.95
N LEU A 602 -11.28 -3.94 20.84
CA LEU A 602 -11.73 -3.53 22.17
C LEU A 602 -10.61 -2.94 23.04
N CYS A 603 -9.34 -3.22 22.75
CA CYS A 603 -8.20 -2.68 23.49
C CYS A 603 -7.82 -1.22 23.16
N GLY A 604 -8.52 -0.55 22.23
CA GLY A 604 -8.31 0.87 21.92
C GLY A 604 -7.20 1.17 20.90
N LEU A 605 -6.79 2.44 20.81
CA LEU A 605 -5.86 2.95 19.77
C LEU A 605 -4.39 3.00 20.19
N PHE A 606 -4.09 2.81 21.49
CA PHE A 606 -2.74 2.83 22.05
C PHE A 606 -1.97 4.08 21.61
N ASN A 607 -2.52 5.24 21.90
CA ASN A 607 -2.02 6.53 21.44
C ASN A 607 -1.91 7.57 22.57
N ASP A 608 -2.04 7.14 23.84
CA ASP A 608 -2.07 8.00 25.04
C ASP A 608 -3.24 9.01 25.03
N ASN A 609 -4.32 8.70 24.31
CA ASN A 609 -5.52 9.53 24.23
C ASN A 609 -6.79 8.75 24.61
N ALA A 610 -7.13 8.77 25.89
CA ALA A 610 -8.32 8.13 26.43
C ALA A 610 -9.68 8.61 25.82
N THR A 611 -9.71 9.68 25.02
CA THR A 611 -10.95 10.23 24.45
C THR A 611 -11.39 9.59 23.13
N ASP A 612 -10.54 8.81 22.47
CA ASP A 612 -10.80 8.26 21.13
C ASP A 612 -10.83 6.72 21.06
N GLU A 613 -10.94 6.08 22.23
CA GLU A 613 -10.84 4.63 22.40
C GLU A 613 -11.97 3.84 21.72
N PHE A 614 -13.16 4.43 21.58
CA PHE A 614 -14.32 3.79 20.95
C PHE A 614 -14.33 4.03 19.43
N CYS A 615 -13.33 3.45 18.78
CA CYS A 615 -13.18 3.49 17.33
C CYS A 615 -13.78 2.24 16.69
N LEU A 616 -14.80 2.39 15.84
CA LEU A 616 -15.39 1.28 15.07
C LEU A 616 -14.37 0.70 14.06
N PRO A 617 -14.56 -0.52 13.53
CA PRO A 617 -13.66 -1.12 12.53
C PRO A 617 -13.43 -0.24 11.30
N LYS A 618 -14.48 0.49 10.87
CA LYS A 618 -14.45 1.47 9.77
C LYS A 618 -13.89 2.84 10.18
N GLY A 619 -13.37 2.98 11.40
CA GLY A 619 -12.66 4.16 11.89
C GLY A 619 -13.47 5.37 12.31
N LYS A 620 -14.79 5.22 12.35
CA LYS A 620 -15.67 6.21 12.94
C LYS A 620 -15.63 6.06 14.46
N PHE A 621 -15.48 7.18 15.16
CA PHE A 621 -15.58 7.22 16.61
C PHE A 621 -17.04 7.27 17.05
N THR A 622 -17.35 6.65 18.17
CA THR A 622 -18.68 6.68 18.78
C THR A 622 -18.59 6.84 20.28
N ASP A 623 -19.56 7.53 20.87
CA ASP A 623 -19.81 7.57 22.31
C ASP A 623 -20.76 6.43 22.76
N ASN A 624 -21.31 5.65 21.82
CA ASN A 624 -22.21 4.55 22.10
C ASN A 624 -21.42 3.24 22.27
N LEU A 625 -21.30 2.81 23.52
CA LEU A 625 -20.61 1.58 23.90
C LEU A 625 -21.22 0.31 23.27
N GLU A 626 -22.55 0.23 23.16
CA GLU A 626 -23.22 -0.95 22.60
C GLU A 626 -22.89 -1.10 21.11
N LEU A 627 -22.94 0.01 20.36
CA LEU A 627 -22.55 0.05 18.96
C LEU A 627 -21.06 -0.31 18.78
N PHE A 628 -20.20 0.20 19.67
CA PHE A 628 -18.78 -0.12 19.66
C PHE A 628 -18.54 -1.62 19.87
N LEU A 629 -19.12 -2.21 20.91
CA LEU A 629 -19.01 -3.64 21.21
C LEU A 629 -19.53 -4.51 20.06
N GLU A 630 -20.73 -4.22 19.55
CA GLU A 630 -21.35 -4.96 18.45
C GLU A 630 -20.46 -4.96 17.20
N SER A 631 -19.84 -3.81 16.89
CA SER A 631 -18.99 -3.66 15.70
C SER A 631 -17.73 -4.53 15.72
N TRP A 632 -17.23 -4.89 16.91
CA TRP A 632 -16.03 -5.70 17.10
C TRP A 632 -16.31 -7.18 17.42
N THR A 633 -17.55 -7.63 17.23
CA THR A 633 -17.93 -9.04 17.41
C THR A 633 -17.35 -9.96 16.33
N THR A 634 -16.86 -11.13 16.75
CA THR A 634 -16.34 -12.21 15.90
C THR A 634 -17.23 -13.47 16.00
N PHE A 635 -17.07 -14.41 15.07
CA PHE A 635 -17.96 -15.59 14.96
C PHE A 635 -17.25 -16.92 15.17
N ASP A 636 -16.69 -17.16 16.34
CA ASP A 636 -15.93 -18.40 16.56
C ASP A 636 -16.74 -19.52 17.24
N GLU A 637 -18.07 -19.42 17.21
CA GLU A 637 -18.95 -20.33 17.95
C GLU A 637 -19.52 -21.50 17.13
N ILE A 638 -19.20 -21.59 15.83
CA ILE A 638 -19.63 -22.71 14.97
C ILE A 638 -18.45 -23.43 14.31
N CYS A 639 -17.21 -22.96 14.47
CA CYS A 639 -16.10 -23.49 13.69
C CYS A 639 -14.97 -24.02 14.58
N ASN A 640 -15.02 -25.33 14.84
CA ASN A 640 -13.89 -26.14 15.30
C ASN A 640 -12.75 -26.18 14.24
N GLY A 641 -12.26 -25.03 13.75
CA GLY A 641 -11.15 -24.96 12.79
C GLY A 641 -11.52 -25.14 11.31
N GLU A 642 -12.80 -25.24 10.93
CA GLU A 642 -13.25 -25.46 9.54
C GLU A 642 -13.99 -24.26 8.90
N CYS A 643 -13.76 -23.03 9.39
CA CYS A 643 -14.31 -21.82 8.75
C CYS A 643 -13.40 -21.22 7.68
N GLY A 644 -12.17 -21.73 7.52
CA GLY A 644 -11.30 -21.36 6.40
C GLY A 644 -12.04 -21.50 5.08
N ASP A 645 -12.74 -22.62 4.86
CA ASP A 645 -13.40 -22.90 3.57
C ASP A 645 -14.59 -22.00 3.28
N LEU A 646 -15.36 -21.59 4.31
CA LEU A 646 -16.47 -20.66 4.12
C LEU A 646 -15.96 -19.24 3.92
N LEU A 647 -15.03 -18.79 4.76
CA LEU A 647 -14.44 -17.47 4.64
C LEU A 647 -13.71 -17.35 3.30
N MET A 648 -12.93 -18.35 2.88
CA MET A 648 -12.35 -18.46 1.54
C MET A 648 -13.41 -18.50 0.44
N ALA A 649 -14.50 -19.24 0.61
CA ALA A 649 -15.60 -19.24 -0.38
C ALA A 649 -16.29 -17.88 -0.50
N CYS A 650 -16.23 -17.04 0.54
CA CYS A 650 -16.68 -15.65 0.54
C CYS A 650 -15.51 -14.68 0.27
N ASN A 651 -14.42 -15.11 -0.36
CA ASN A 651 -13.24 -14.29 -0.68
C ASN A 651 -12.59 -13.57 0.53
N ASN A 652 -12.61 -14.25 1.68
CA ASN A 652 -12.20 -13.72 2.98
C ASN A 652 -13.01 -12.49 3.47
N ASP A 653 -14.21 -12.29 2.92
CA ASP A 653 -15.12 -11.22 3.32
C ASP A 653 -16.02 -11.66 4.50
N SER A 654 -15.60 -11.29 5.71
CA SER A 654 -16.34 -11.59 6.93
C SER A 654 -17.67 -10.85 7.01
N GLU A 655 -17.80 -9.65 6.41
CA GLU A 655 -19.04 -8.85 6.43
C GLU A 655 -20.08 -9.39 5.45
N LEU A 656 -19.64 -9.89 4.30
CA LEU A 656 -20.51 -10.59 3.35
C LEU A 656 -21.08 -11.87 3.98
N LEU A 657 -20.22 -12.64 4.64
CA LEU A 657 -20.65 -13.82 5.39
C LEU A 657 -21.61 -13.45 6.54
N LYS A 658 -21.41 -12.31 7.23
CA LYS A 658 -22.40 -11.75 8.19
C LYS A 658 -23.75 -11.51 7.55
N SER A 659 -23.77 -10.85 6.39
CA SER A 659 -25.00 -10.53 5.66
C SER A 659 -25.79 -11.78 5.29
N TYR A 660 -25.13 -12.81 4.75
CA TYR A 660 -25.81 -14.06 4.37
C TYR A 660 -26.35 -14.87 5.54
N ARG A 661 -25.80 -14.66 6.75
CA ARG A 661 -26.30 -15.27 7.99
C ARG A 661 -27.54 -14.57 8.54
N SER A 662 -27.87 -13.38 8.04
CA SER A 662 -29.08 -12.65 8.45
C SER A 662 -30.34 -13.47 8.19
N ARG A 663 -31.40 -13.16 8.95
CA ARG A 663 -32.71 -13.79 8.80
C ARG A 663 -33.31 -13.58 7.40
N SER A 664 -32.97 -12.47 6.75
CA SER A 664 -33.32 -12.15 5.35
C SER A 664 -32.56 -12.97 4.30
N SER A 665 -31.71 -13.91 4.73
CA SER A 665 -30.94 -14.80 3.86
C SER A 665 -30.97 -16.22 4.43
N CYS A 666 -29.82 -16.87 4.61
CA CYS A 666 -29.78 -18.25 5.11
C CYS A 666 -30.23 -18.35 6.58
N GLY A 667 -30.22 -17.25 7.33
CA GLY A 667 -30.57 -17.21 8.76
C GLY A 667 -31.96 -17.76 9.07
N ILE A 668 -32.91 -17.67 8.15
CA ILE A 668 -34.27 -18.22 8.34
C ILE A 668 -34.25 -19.74 8.63
N ILE A 669 -33.29 -20.48 8.06
CA ILE A 669 -33.15 -21.93 8.22
C ILE A 669 -32.85 -22.29 9.67
N ASN A 670 -32.01 -21.47 10.33
CA ASN A 670 -31.42 -21.74 11.64
C ASN A 670 -31.86 -20.73 12.72
N ASP A 671 -32.96 -20.01 12.51
CA ASP A 671 -33.51 -19.06 13.48
C ASP A 671 -34.27 -19.83 14.59
N PRO A 672 -33.78 -19.83 15.85
CA PRO A 672 -34.34 -20.62 16.94
C PRO A 672 -35.49 -19.90 17.66
N THR A 673 -35.86 -18.68 17.23
CA THR A 673 -36.78 -17.81 17.98
C THR A 673 -38.17 -17.75 17.35
N ASN A 674 -38.26 -17.58 16.03
CA ASN A 674 -39.52 -17.34 15.33
C ASN A 674 -39.45 -17.71 13.84
N SER A 675 -38.95 -18.90 13.54
CA SER A 675 -38.91 -19.44 12.18
C SER A 675 -40.07 -20.40 11.95
N SER A 676 -40.64 -20.41 10.74
CA SER A 676 -41.57 -21.47 10.32
C SER A 676 -40.90 -22.86 10.29
N PHE A 677 -39.57 -22.92 10.41
CA PHE A 677 -38.79 -24.16 10.50
C PHE A 677 -38.48 -24.63 11.93
N LEU A 678 -38.93 -23.93 12.96
CA LEU A 678 -38.52 -24.20 14.35
C LEU A 678 -38.79 -25.65 14.79
N GLU A 679 -39.96 -26.20 14.47
CA GLU A 679 -40.30 -27.59 14.81
C GLU A 679 -39.40 -28.61 14.08
N CYS A 680 -38.94 -28.26 12.88
CA CYS A 680 -38.08 -29.10 12.04
C CYS A 680 -36.65 -29.24 12.57
N HIS A 681 -36.17 -28.28 13.38
CA HIS A 681 -34.80 -28.28 13.94
C HIS A 681 -34.51 -29.52 14.79
N SER A 682 -35.56 -30.14 15.37
CA SER A 682 -35.44 -31.32 16.23
C SER A 682 -35.35 -32.65 15.45
N VAL A 683 -35.69 -32.65 14.16
CA VAL A 683 -35.82 -33.88 13.35
C VAL A 683 -35.00 -33.88 12.06
N VAL A 684 -34.58 -32.71 11.57
CA VAL A 684 -33.68 -32.57 10.42
C VAL A 684 -32.44 -31.78 10.83
N ASN A 685 -31.27 -32.19 10.37
CA ASN A 685 -29.99 -31.54 10.70
C ASN A 685 -29.92 -30.11 10.10
N VAL A 686 -30.40 -29.13 10.86
CA VAL A 686 -30.45 -27.72 10.48
C VAL A 686 -29.08 -27.14 10.11
N SER A 687 -28.03 -27.56 10.82
CA SER A 687 -26.67 -27.04 10.65
C SER A 687 -26.10 -27.36 9.26
N ALA A 688 -26.37 -28.57 8.74
CA ALA A 688 -25.91 -28.98 7.41
C ALA A 688 -26.55 -28.15 6.28
N TYR A 689 -27.86 -27.91 6.36
CA TYR A 689 -28.58 -27.11 5.37
C TYR A 689 -28.24 -25.63 5.45
N TYR A 690 -28.12 -25.09 6.66
CA TYR A 690 -27.69 -23.71 6.89
C TYR A 690 -26.28 -23.46 6.34
N ARG A 691 -25.33 -24.34 6.63
CA ARG A 691 -23.95 -24.25 6.10
C ARG A 691 -23.91 -24.33 4.58
N THR A 692 -24.68 -25.25 3.99
CA THR A 692 -24.75 -25.40 2.53
C THR A 692 -25.34 -24.17 1.86
N CYS A 693 -26.36 -23.55 2.48
CA CYS A 693 -26.93 -22.29 2.02
C CYS A 693 -25.87 -21.19 1.99
N LEU A 694 -25.13 -21.00 3.10
CA LEU A 694 -24.08 -19.98 3.18
C LEU A 694 -22.97 -20.19 2.16
N PHE A 695 -22.50 -21.42 2.01
CA PHE A 695 -21.45 -21.77 1.05
C PHE A 695 -21.88 -21.48 -0.40
N ARG A 696 -23.10 -21.89 -0.78
CA ARG A 696 -23.66 -21.62 -2.11
C ARG A 696 -23.88 -20.13 -2.34
N LEU A 697 -24.33 -19.42 -1.32
CA LEU A 697 -24.57 -17.99 -1.41
C LEU A 697 -23.25 -17.22 -1.56
N CYS A 698 -22.19 -17.65 -0.88
CA CYS A 698 -20.84 -17.12 -1.07
C CYS A 698 -20.25 -17.44 -2.44
N GLN A 699 -20.32 -18.69 -2.91
CA GLN A 699 -19.84 -19.06 -4.24
C GLN A 699 -20.60 -18.36 -5.38
N SER A 700 -21.88 -18.06 -5.17
CA SER A 700 -22.71 -17.38 -6.16
C SER A 700 -22.70 -15.85 -6.02
N GLY A 701 -21.98 -15.30 -5.04
CA GLY A 701 -21.97 -13.85 -4.77
C GLY A 701 -23.34 -13.28 -4.40
N GLY A 702 -24.20 -14.06 -3.73
CA GLY A 702 -25.48 -13.57 -3.21
C GLY A 702 -26.68 -13.82 -4.12
N ASN A 703 -26.59 -14.79 -5.05
CA ASN A 703 -27.69 -15.08 -5.97
C ASN A 703 -28.96 -15.52 -5.22
N VAL A 704 -30.02 -14.72 -5.36
CA VAL A 704 -31.32 -14.96 -4.70
C VAL A 704 -31.94 -16.30 -5.11
N SER A 705 -31.71 -16.78 -6.34
CA SER A 705 -32.18 -18.10 -6.77
C SER A 705 -31.50 -19.24 -5.98
N GLU A 706 -30.19 -19.16 -5.75
CA GLU A 706 -29.46 -20.14 -4.93
C GLU A 706 -29.87 -20.09 -3.46
N LEU A 707 -30.16 -18.89 -2.93
CA LEU A 707 -30.74 -18.72 -1.60
C LEU A 707 -32.09 -19.44 -1.52
N CYS A 708 -33.02 -19.14 -2.43
CA CYS A 708 -34.36 -19.71 -2.40
C CYS A 708 -34.39 -21.22 -2.62
N ASP A 709 -33.51 -21.73 -3.49
CA ASP A 709 -33.33 -23.17 -3.68
C ASP A 709 -32.77 -23.84 -2.43
N SER A 710 -31.80 -23.22 -1.76
CA SER A 710 -31.21 -23.75 -0.53
C SER A 710 -32.21 -23.82 0.61
N VAL A 711 -33.04 -22.77 0.79
CA VAL A 711 -34.13 -22.77 1.79
C VAL A 711 -35.23 -23.77 1.41
N ALA A 712 -35.57 -23.89 0.12
CA ALA A 712 -36.57 -24.85 -0.36
C ALA A 712 -36.14 -26.31 -0.14
N ARG A 713 -34.85 -26.61 -0.23
CA ARG A 713 -34.32 -27.95 0.07
C ARG A 713 -34.50 -28.31 1.54
N TYR A 714 -34.25 -27.37 2.44
CA TYR A 714 -34.51 -27.60 3.86
C TYR A 714 -36.01 -27.77 4.13
N ALA A 715 -36.85 -26.92 3.54
CA ALA A 715 -38.30 -27.05 3.61
C ALA A 715 -38.82 -28.41 3.13
N THR A 716 -38.21 -28.94 2.06
CA THR A 716 -38.54 -30.28 1.54
C THR A 716 -38.11 -31.38 2.49
N ALA A 717 -36.91 -31.27 3.08
CA ALA A 717 -36.43 -32.21 4.09
C ALA A 717 -37.34 -32.23 5.32
N CYS A 718 -37.83 -31.08 5.78
CA CYS A 718 -38.80 -30.98 6.87
C CYS A 718 -40.12 -31.68 6.56
N LYS A 719 -40.67 -31.47 5.35
CA LYS A 719 -41.90 -32.16 4.91
C LYS A 719 -41.72 -33.66 4.82
N ASN A 720 -40.56 -34.12 4.36
CA ASN A 720 -40.24 -35.55 4.29
C ASN A 720 -40.08 -36.19 5.69
N ALA A 721 -39.83 -35.37 6.71
CA ALA A 721 -39.81 -35.78 8.11
C ALA A 721 -41.17 -35.59 8.82
N ASP A 722 -42.25 -35.46 8.05
CA ASP A 722 -43.63 -35.26 8.52
C ASP A 722 -43.83 -34.02 9.43
N VAL A 723 -43.03 -32.96 9.23
CA VAL A 723 -43.19 -31.67 9.93
C VAL A 723 -43.96 -30.67 9.06
N ASP A 724 -45.01 -30.06 9.63
CA ASP A 724 -45.72 -28.94 9.00
C ASP A 724 -45.00 -27.62 9.27
N ILE A 725 -44.31 -27.11 8.24
CA ILE A 725 -43.49 -25.88 8.30
C ILE A 725 -44.25 -24.60 7.93
N GLY A 726 -45.58 -24.65 7.78
CA GLY A 726 -46.41 -23.49 7.45
C GLY A 726 -45.95 -22.73 6.19
N GLN A 727 -46.32 -21.44 6.12
CA GLN A 727 -45.90 -20.55 5.02
C GLN A 727 -44.57 -19.87 5.38
N TRP A 728 -43.49 -20.26 4.70
CA TRP A 728 -42.17 -19.62 4.83
C TRP A 728 -41.84 -18.69 3.65
N ARG A 729 -42.58 -18.83 2.54
CA ARG A 729 -42.47 -18.00 1.34
C ARG A 729 -43.30 -16.73 1.47
N SER A 730 -42.76 -15.57 1.10
CA SER A 730 -43.44 -14.27 1.18
C SER A 730 -43.07 -13.35 0.01
N HIS A 731 -43.80 -12.24 -0.15
CA HIS A 731 -43.52 -11.27 -1.21
C HIS A 731 -42.11 -10.65 -1.10
N SER A 732 -41.56 -10.56 0.10
CA SER A 732 -40.23 -10.00 0.39
C SER A 732 -39.14 -11.06 0.58
N PHE A 733 -39.46 -12.35 0.48
CA PHE A 733 -38.53 -13.45 0.71
C PHE A 733 -39.04 -14.72 0.01
N CYS A 734 -38.37 -15.14 -1.07
CA CYS A 734 -38.55 -16.41 -1.80
C CYS A 734 -39.98 -16.93 -1.99
#